data_AF-A0A1Q3TR48-F1
#
_entry.id   AF-A0A1Q3TR48-F1
#
_cell.length_a   1.000
_cell.length_b   1.000
_cell.length_c   1.000
_cell.angle_alpha   90.00
_cell.angle_beta   90.00
_cell.angle_gamma   90.00
#
_symmetry.space_group_name_H-M   'P 1'
#
loop_
_entity.id
_entity.type
_entity.pdbx_description
1 polymer ?
#
loop_
_entity_poly.entity_id
_entity_poly.type
_entity_poly.pdbx_seq_one_letter_code
_entity_poly.pdbx_strand_id
1 'polypeptide(L)'
;MFKRLALSFLLLPALLASSQEKADSPKSPRPMNWKDVSSWRSISTFSVTLSPDGNWVAYPLLMREGDGELIVKKVNDTIQKKYPVGGSFSGFAFSEDGKWLAFKESSKFKEVKAAAKTPGKQLFEKLILVELATGKQKEFERAGAYSFNDRLSSHLAISMVKERSPAAKPDDPKGTDLLIVELASGKTQNIGNVGEFDFNKEGNLLAYTIDAANKTGNGVYLLNIGSKQTSVLDNDKATYKSLAWTEEGNAFALLKMTKDEKYKSDKGVVMGIKNLTAIPAVTIYDPVKDSLHFPKGMTISANRRPYWSEDLSRLFFGIAALQPAKKEKADTAKKAPEATAQNDTEKLDKLKTDTSIKSLGDLKKALAKLESKPDAKPTVAPGDEPTKPDMIIWNWQDKRLQSRQQVMEMQDKNYTYLASYDVAASSFTRLNDSTMRSIGVFPKQQYAVGVDNRAYELDQNLDGQSYSDIYIVDLKTGKKTLFAEKFYQPSFTASPQPSPDGTKFLYGKDGHYYVYDIPAKTDINITEKVPTSFVNTEDDHNVVKPLTGAIGWSSDNKYVLIRDLWDIWQIPVNGKEAAVNLTVNGGKDKIRYQTRYVLDRDEKGIDLKKPIYVRTYGEWTKKSGISRIEPGKKGLQPGAKSLIWDDVSVSIFAKAKNADTYMYSKETFSQPTEFYVGGPSLDNAKKVTENAPDRNKYTWSPGVQLVNYVSDKGDSLQGALFLPAGYEKGKKYPTVVYYYEKMSQSLNSYSNPDFPGGGWNPAMYTSNGYAVFMPDIVYKIDDPGMSAVWCVLPAVKAAIATGVIDEKNIGIQGHSWGGYQTAFLATQTNMFKAAAPGAALTNMVSMYDLIYWNSGGGNMAIFEASQGRFKGAPWENWDSYLRNSPIYYVKKVNTPILLLHNDKDGAVDFTQGIEFYSALRRLKKPIVMITYKGENHGIAKLENRKDYAVRMMEFFDHFLKGKPAPDWWKEGVEKTSLEEHLEKRAF
;
A
#
# COMPACT_ATOMS: atom_id res chain seq x y z
N MET A 1 -54.68 68.04 -58.02
CA MET A 1 -55.15 66.88 -57.22
C MET A 1 -53.92 66.14 -56.67
N PHE A 2 -53.89 65.93 -55.36
CA PHE A 2 -53.05 65.03 -54.54
C PHE A 2 -51.50 64.95 -54.72
N LYS A 3 -50.83 65.62 -53.77
CA LYS A 3 -49.60 65.30 -52.97
C LYS A 3 -49.26 63.78 -52.87
N ARG A 4 -48.03 63.28 -52.64
CA ARG A 4 -46.78 63.81 -52.02
C ARG A 4 -45.62 62.78 -52.19
N LEU A 5 -44.38 63.30 -52.28
CA LEU A 5 -43.08 62.87 -51.72
C LEU A 5 -42.70 61.37 -51.57
N ALA A 6 -41.49 61.01 -52.04
CA ALA A 6 -40.36 60.64 -51.16
C ALA A 6 -39.05 60.41 -51.94
N LEU A 7 -37.99 61.16 -51.61
CA LEU A 7 -36.60 60.86 -51.97
C LEU A 7 -35.67 61.24 -50.79
N SER A 8 -34.83 60.27 -50.39
CA SER A 8 -33.49 60.35 -49.74
C SER A 8 -33.25 61.13 -48.43
N PHE A 9 -32.82 60.44 -47.35
CA PHE A 9 -31.42 60.32 -46.86
C PHE A 9 -31.32 59.82 -45.39
N LEU A 10 -30.24 59.05 -45.12
CA LEU A 10 -29.50 58.83 -43.85
C LEU A 10 -30.11 58.00 -42.69
N LEU A 11 -29.49 56.84 -42.42
CA LEU A 11 -29.01 56.42 -41.08
C LEU A 11 -28.07 55.19 -41.18
N LEU A 12 -26.89 55.31 -40.53
CA LEU A 12 -25.86 54.28 -40.32
C LEU A 12 -26.42 53.00 -39.69
N PRO A 13 -25.72 51.86 -39.86
CA PRO A 13 -25.38 51.04 -38.69
C PRO A 13 -23.89 50.68 -38.61
N ALA A 14 -23.44 50.65 -37.37
CA ALA A 14 -22.07 50.44 -36.91
C ALA A 14 -21.48 49.08 -37.32
N LEU A 15 -20.19 49.09 -37.62
CA LEU A 15 -19.33 47.91 -37.67
C LEU A 15 -19.29 47.23 -36.30
N LEU A 16 -19.95 46.08 -36.18
CA LEU A 16 -19.63 45.07 -35.18
C LEU A 16 -18.66 44.08 -35.83
N ALA A 17 -17.37 44.31 -35.61
CA ALA A 17 -16.34 43.31 -35.85
C ALA A 17 -16.59 42.14 -34.89
N SER A 18 -17.19 41.07 -35.40
CA SER A 18 -17.17 39.78 -34.71
C SER A 18 -15.75 39.25 -34.77
N SER A 19 -15.09 39.15 -33.62
CA SER A 19 -13.90 38.34 -33.46
C SER A 19 -14.32 36.87 -33.60
N GLN A 20 -14.37 36.38 -34.83
CA GLN A 20 -14.32 34.94 -35.07
C GLN A 20 -12.97 34.46 -34.53
N GLU A 21 -12.99 33.77 -33.39
CA GLU A 21 -11.90 32.88 -33.00
C GLU A 21 -11.64 31.96 -34.20
N LYS A 22 -10.51 32.16 -34.87
CA LYS A 22 -9.99 31.19 -35.83
C LYS A 22 -9.82 29.88 -35.08
N ALA A 23 -10.69 28.92 -35.35
CA ALA A 23 -10.42 27.53 -35.04
C ALA A 23 -9.12 27.15 -35.76
N ASP A 24 -8.04 26.99 -34.99
CA ASP A 24 -6.75 26.50 -35.46
C ASP A 24 -6.99 25.21 -36.25
N SER A 25 -6.52 25.16 -37.50
CA SER A 25 -6.51 23.94 -38.30
C SER A 25 -5.90 22.79 -37.49
N PRO A 26 -6.39 21.54 -37.56
CA PRO A 26 -5.88 20.46 -36.74
C PRO A 26 -4.39 20.27 -37.02
N LYS A 27 -3.54 20.70 -36.08
CA LYS A 27 -2.09 20.50 -36.14
C LYS A 27 -1.82 19.00 -36.15
N SER A 28 -1.00 18.54 -37.10
CA SER A 28 -0.57 17.14 -37.16
C SER A 28 -0.01 16.70 -35.80
N PRO A 29 -0.30 15.46 -35.34
CA PRO A 29 0.23 14.98 -34.07
C PRO A 29 1.76 15.07 -34.03
N ARG A 30 2.32 15.46 -32.89
CA ARG A 30 3.78 15.61 -32.69
C ARG A 30 4.33 14.65 -31.63
N PRO A 31 5.63 14.33 -31.60
CA PRO A 31 6.22 13.63 -30.46
C PRO A 31 5.93 14.33 -29.13
N MET A 32 5.69 13.55 -28.08
CA MET A 32 5.49 14.07 -26.74
C MET A 32 6.81 14.55 -26.13
N ASN A 33 6.79 15.73 -25.52
CA ASN A 33 7.89 16.27 -24.74
C ASN A 33 7.60 16.07 -23.24
N TRP A 34 8.64 15.91 -22.43
CA TRP A 34 8.54 15.88 -20.97
C TRP A 34 7.75 17.07 -20.37
N LYS A 35 7.78 18.26 -20.97
CA LYS A 35 6.96 19.40 -20.50
C LYS A 35 5.45 19.18 -20.65
N ASP A 36 5.03 18.31 -21.56
CA ASP A 36 3.62 17.98 -21.78
C ASP A 36 3.05 17.07 -20.69
N VAL A 37 3.91 16.30 -20.01
CA VAL A 37 3.51 15.35 -18.95
C VAL A 37 2.82 16.05 -17.79
N SER A 38 3.26 17.26 -17.45
CA SER A 38 2.69 18.07 -16.37
C SER A 38 1.20 18.36 -16.55
N SER A 39 0.75 18.54 -17.79
CA SER A 39 -0.65 18.82 -18.15
C SER A 39 -1.40 17.60 -18.70
N TRP A 40 -0.77 16.42 -18.69
CA TRP A 40 -1.40 15.19 -19.14
C TRP A 40 -2.59 14.83 -18.27
N ARG A 41 -3.77 14.76 -18.90
CA ARG A 41 -5.01 14.36 -18.23
C ARG A 41 -5.21 12.86 -18.31
N SER A 42 -5.42 12.21 -17.18
CA SER A 42 -5.71 10.77 -17.12
C SER A 42 -6.64 10.42 -15.96
N ILE A 43 -7.31 9.28 -16.09
CA ILE A 43 -8.19 8.74 -15.06
C ILE A 43 -7.35 8.03 -14.00
N SER A 44 -7.67 8.23 -12.73
CA SER A 44 -7.24 7.32 -11.65
C SER A 44 -8.07 6.04 -11.72
N THR A 45 -7.50 4.96 -12.26
CA THR A 45 -8.22 3.71 -12.58
C THR A 45 -8.88 3.05 -11.36
N PHE A 46 -8.28 3.19 -10.17
CA PHE A 46 -8.86 2.69 -8.90
C PHE A 46 -9.97 3.58 -8.33
N SER A 47 -10.25 4.72 -8.97
CA SER A 47 -11.26 5.69 -8.55
C SER A 47 -12.45 5.77 -9.51
N VAL A 48 -12.64 4.75 -10.36
CA VAL A 48 -13.84 4.61 -11.21
C VAL A 48 -14.86 3.77 -10.46
N THR A 49 -16.04 4.34 -10.21
CA THR A 49 -17.06 3.71 -9.37
C THR A 49 -18.42 3.77 -10.06
N LEU A 50 -19.12 2.65 -10.06
CA LEU A 50 -20.51 2.52 -10.46
C LEU A 50 -21.43 2.85 -9.27
N SER A 51 -22.51 3.59 -9.48
CA SER A 51 -23.52 3.82 -8.44
C SER A 51 -24.16 2.50 -7.99
N PRO A 52 -24.64 2.40 -6.75
CA PRO A 52 -25.24 1.16 -6.24
C PRO A 52 -26.40 0.62 -7.08
N ASP A 53 -27.19 1.50 -7.70
CA ASP A 53 -28.30 1.17 -8.61
C ASP A 53 -27.85 0.87 -10.06
N GLY A 54 -26.57 1.04 -10.38
CA GLY A 54 -25.99 0.79 -11.69
C GLY A 54 -26.28 1.83 -12.77
N ASN A 55 -26.94 2.95 -12.43
CA ASN A 55 -27.37 3.94 -13.43
C ASN A 55 -26.31 4.98 -13.77
N TRP A 56 -25.35 5.20 -12.87
CA TRP A 56 -24.31 6.23 -13.00
C TRP A 56 -22.92 5.65 -12.81
N VAL A 57 -21.95 6.20 -13.54
CA VAL A 57 -20.53 6.01 -13.26
C VAL A 57 -19.92 7.36 -12.92
N ALA A 58 -19.01 7.39 -11.95
CA ALA A 58 -18.22 8.56 -11.63
C ALA A 58 -16.72 8.21 -11.64
N TYR A 59 -15.90 9.13 -12.12
CA TYR A 59 -14.45 8.96 -12.20
C TYR A 59 -13.72 10.30 -12.26
N PRO A 60 -12.56 10.45 -11.59
CA PRO A 60 -11.76 11.66 -11.67
C PRO A 60 -10.89 11.65 -12.93
N LEU A 61 -10.77 12.81 -13.58
CA LEU A 61 -9.81 13.11 -14.63
C LEU A 61 -8.80 14.12 -14.08
N LEU A 62 -7.58 13.67 -13.83
CA LEU A 62 -6.56 14.40 -13.08
C LEU A 62 -5.36 14.76 -13.95
N MET A 63 -4.64 15.81 -13.55
CA MET A 63 -3.36 16.22 -14.11
C MET A 63 -2.24 16.03 -13.08
N ARG A 64 -1.00 15.90 -13.54
CA ARG A 64 0.16 15.83 -12.63
C ARG A 64 0.42 17.17 -11.94
N GLU A 65 0.30 18.27 -12.69
CA GLU A 65 0.47 19.64 -12.21
C GLU A 65 -0.65 20.54 -12.73
N GLY A 66 -1.86 20.35 -12.22
CA GLY A 66 -3.02 21.13 -12.62
C GLY A 66 -4.25 20.77 -11.80
N ASP A 67 -5.35 21.48 -12.07
CA ASP A 67 -6.64 21.17 -11.46
C ASP A 67 -7.30 19.99 -12.18
N GLY A 68 -7.93 19.10 -11.40
CA GLY A 68 -8.70 17.98 -11.91
C GLY A 68 -10.20 18.25 -11.98
N GLU A 69 -10.91 17.32 -12.60
CA GLU A 69 -12.37 17.29 -12.65
C GLU A 69 -12.90 15.90 -12.24
N LEU A 70 -14.07 15.84 -11.62
CA LEU A 70 -14.87 14.64 -11.46
C LEU A 70 -15.88 14.56 -12.61
N ILE A 71 -15.85 13.48 -13.37
CA ILE A 71 -16.81 13.19 -14.42
C ILE A 71 -17.90 12.28 -13.86
N VAL A 72 -19.16 12.66 -14.07
CA VAL A 72 -20.34 11.88 -13.66
C VAL A 72 -21.19 11.63 -14.90
N LYS A 73 -21.32 10.37 -15.29
CA LYS A 73 -21.98 9.96 -16.54
C LYS A 73 -23.08 8.95 -16.27
N LYS A 74 -24.22 9.13 -16.93
CA LYS A 74 -25.31 8.15 -16.91
C LYS A 74 -25.01 7.03 -17.91
N VAL A 75 -25.06 5.77 -17.47
CA VAL A 75 -24.52 4.62 -18.20
C VAL A 75 -25.17 4.39 -19.57
N ASN A 76 -26.49 4.56 -19.66
CA ASN A 76 -27.28 4.29 -20.87
C ASN A 76 -27.78 5.56 -21.57
N ASP A 77 -27.09 6.67 -21.38
CA ASP A 77 -27.51 7.99 -21.85
C ASP A 77 -26.30 8.78 -22.35
N THR A 78 -26.54 9.92 -22.99
CA THR A 78 -25.49 10.89 -23.35
C THR A 78 -25.24 11.92 -22.24
N ILE A 79 -26.06 11.92 -21.19
CA ILE A 79 -25.91 12.81 -20.03
C ILE A 79 -24.56 12.57 -19.34
N GLN A 80 -23.73 13.60 -19.35
CA GLN A 80 -22.45 13.67 -18.66
C GLN A 80 -22.27 15.05 -18.03
N LYS A 81 -21.85 15.10 -16.77
CA LYS A 81 -21.54 16.33 -16.03
C LYS A 81 -20.09 16.29 -15.57
N LYS A 82 -19.46 17.46 -15.50
CA LYS A 82 -18.09 17.65 -15.04
C LYS A 82 -18.11 18.61 -13.87
N TYR A 83 -17.38 18.26 -12.82
CA TYR A 83 -17.28 19.07 -11.62
C TYR A 83 -15.81 19.33 -11.29
N PRO A 84 -15.40 20.56 -10.95
CA PRO A 84 -14.03 20.81 -10.52
C PRO A 84 -13.74 20.08 -9.20
N VAL A 85 -12.54 19.51 -9.08
CA VAL A 85 -12.04 18.94 -7.80
C VAL A 85 -10.81 19.64 -7.26
N GLY A 86 -10.27 20.63 -7.98
CA GLY A 86 -9.10 21.40 -7.58
C GLY A 86 -7.78 20.68 -7.81
N GLY A 87 -6.72 21.12 -7.13
CA GLY A 87 -5.36 20.61 -7.31
C GLY A 87 -5.04 19.31 -6.59
N SER A 88 -5.94 18.83 -5.74
CA SER A 88 -5.86 17.56 -5.02
C SER A 88 -7.22 16.85 -5.04
N PHE A 89 -7.22 15.53 -5.18
CA PHE A 89 -8.45 14.73 -5.21
C PHE A 89 -8.52 13.82 -3.99
N SER A 90 -9.61 13.95 -3.23
CA SER A 90 -9.80 13.30 -1.92
C SER A 90 -10.88 12.19 -1.94
N GLY A 91 -11.39 11.84 -3.13
CA GLY A 91 -12.44 10.82 -3.31
C GLY A 91 -13.86 11.37 -3.50
N PHE A 92 -14.81 10.47 -3.73
CA PHE A 92 -16.25 10.73 -3.79
C PHE A 92 -17.02 9.50 -3.26
N ALA A 93 -18.31 9.68 -2.95
CA ALA A 93 -19.20 8.62 -2.53
C ALA A 93 -20.61 8.80 -3.12
N PHE A 94 -21.25 7.70 -3.53
CA PHE A 94 -22.67 7.66 -3.85
C PHE A 94 -23.50 7.34 -2.58
N SER A 95 -24.74 7.82 -2.52
CA SER A 95 -25.73 7.26 -1.58
C SER A 95 -26.06 5.80 -1.95
N GLU A 96 -26.46 5.00 -0.97
CA GLU A 96 -26.79 3.57 -1.15
C GLU A 96 -27.96 3.36 -2.12
N ASP A 97 -28.88 4.34 -2.21
CA ASP A 97 -29.99 4.34 -3.17
C ASP A 97 -29.60 4.86 -4.57
N GLY A 98 -28.36 5.29 -4.76
CA GLY A 98 -27.84 5.76 -6.05
C GLY A 98 -28.36 7.11 -6.52
N LYS A 99 -29.07 7.88 -5.69
CA LYS A 99 -29.65 9.18 -6.08
C LYS A 99 -28.76 10.39 -5.81
N TRP A 100 -27.80 10.26 -4.91
CA TRP A 100 -26.93 11.36 -4.48
C TRP A 100 -25.46 11.01 -4.67
N LEU A 101 -24.66 12.05 -4.90
CA LEU A 101 -23.20 11.97 -4.97
C LEU A 101 -22.61 13.08 -4.10
N ALA A 102 -21.63 12.74 -3.27
CA ALA A 102 -20.86 13.70 -2.47
C ALA A 102 -19.37 13.56 -2.73
N PHE A 103 -18.70 14.69 -2.97
CA PHE A 103 -17.25 14.76 -3.20
C PHE A 103 -16.70 16.10 -2.74
N LYS A 104 -15.38 16.20 -2.63
CA LYS A 104 -14.71 17.43 -2.23
C LYS A 104 -14.05 18.14 -3.40
N GLU A 105 -14.19 19.46 -3.42
CA GLU A 105 -13.38 20.38 -4.21
C GLU A 105 -12.26 20.95 -3.32
N SER A 106 -11.00 20.71 -3.69
CA SER A 106 -9.83 21.26 -3.01
C SER A 106 -9.43 22.63 -3.57
N SER A 107 -8.51 23.31 -2.88
CA SER A 107 -7.85 24.52 -3.39
C SER A 107 -7.18 24.28 -4.75
N LYS A 108 -7.00 25.34 -5.54
CA LYS A 108 -6.39 25.24 -6.87
C LYS A 108 -4.93 24.78 -6.76
N PHE A 109 -4.43 24.06 -7.76
CA PHE A 109 -3.08 23.49 -7.76
C PHE A 109 -1.98 24.53 -7.45
N LYS A 110 -2.11 25.75 -8.00
CA LYS A 110 -1.18 26.86 -7.71
C LYS A 110 -1.15 27.23 -6.22
N GLU A 111 -2.30 27.21 -5.56
CA GLU A 111 -2.44 27.52 -4.13
C GLU A 111 -1.88 26.39 -3.27
N VAL A 112 -2.15 25.14 -3.65
CA VAL A 112 -1.56 23.93 -3.02
C VAL A 112 -0.03 24.00 -3.08
N LYS A 113 0.53 24.29 -4.26
CA LYS A 113 1.98 24.45 -4.46
C LYS A 113 2.56 25.62 -3.67
N ALA A 114 1.85 26.74 -3.58
CA ALA A 114 2.27 27.89 -2.77
C ALA A 114 2.23 27.56 -1.26
N ALA A 115 1.20 26.88 -0.79
CA ALA A 115 1.06 26.48 0.61
C ALA A 115 2.13 25.46 1.04
N ALA A 116 2.53 24.55 0.15
CA ALA A 116 3.64 23.61 0.42
C ALA A 116 4.98 24.31 0.72
N LYS A 117 5.15 25.58 0.29
CA LYS A 117 6.33 26.41 0.57
C LYS A 117 6.20 27.26 1.84
N THR A 118 5.03 27.27 2.48
CA THR A 118 4.76 28.08 3.67
C THR A 118 4.32 27.16 4.82
N PRO A 119 5.27 26.75 5.69
CA PRO A 119 4.96 25.87 6.82
C PRO A 119 3.79 26.40 7.65
N GLY A 120 2.81 25.54 7.93
CA GLY A 120 1.64 25.87 8.76
C GLY A 120 0.46 26.52 8.03
N LYS A 121 0.58 26.86 6.73
CA LYS A 121 -0.57 27.38 5.97
C LYS A 121 -1.64 26.29 5.79
N GLN A 122 -2.79 26.46 6.43
CA GLN A 122 -3.93 25.56 6.31
C GLN A 122 -4.71 25.82 5.02
N LEU A 123 -5.09 24.75 4.32
CA LEU A 123 -6.02 24.79 3.19
C LEU A 123 -7.34 24.15 3.61
N PHE A 124 -8.43 24.63 3.02
CA PHE A 124 -9.78 24.13 3.27
C PHE A 124 -10.33 23.51 1.99
N GLU A 125 -11.15 22.48 2.16
CA GLU A 125 -11.89 21.83 1.08
C GLU A 125 -13.37 22.20 1.20
N LYS A 126 -14.07 22.23 0.07
CA LYS A 126 -15.51 22.44 -0.01
C LYS A 126 -16.18 21.12 -0.39
N LEU A 127 -17.21 20.69 0.34
CA LEU A 127 -18.00 19.51 -0.05
C LEU A 127 -19.09 19.93 -1.03
N ILE A 128 -19.20 19.20 -2.13
CA ILE A 128 -20.28 19.31 -3.11
C ILE A 128 -21.19 18.11 -2.96
N LEU A 129 -22.48 18.37 -2.70
CA LEU A 129 -23.55 17.38 -2.75
C LEU A 129 -24.37 17.58 -4.02
N VAL A 130 -24.54 16.52 -4.80
CA VAL A 130 -25.25 16.53 -6.08
C VAL A 130 -26.43 15.57 -6.02
N GLU A 131 -27.62 16.07 -6.36
CA GLU A 131 -28.78 15.24 -6.69
C GLU A 131 -28.64 14.76 -8.15
N LEU A 132 -28.47 13.47 -8.39
CA LEU A 132 -28.05 12.98 -9.71
C LEU A 132 -29.12 13.16 -10.80
N ALA A 133 -30.41 13.00 -10.45
CA ALA A 133 -31.52 13.11 -11.38
C ALA A 133 -31.64 14.52 -11.99
N THR A 134 -31.43 15.57 -11.19
CA THR A 134 -31.56 16.98 -11.61
C THR A 134 -30.19 17.62 -11.89
N GLY A 135 -29.15 17.16 -11.20
CA GLY A 135 -27.83 17.79 -11.07
C GLY A 135 -27.80 19.04 -10.22
N LYS A 136 -28.83 19.29 -9.42
CA LYS A 136 -28.81 20.40 -8.45
C LYS A 136 -27.68 20.15 -7.44
N GLN A 137 -26.91 21.20 -7.17
CA GLN A 137 -25.77 21.17 -6.26
C GLN A 137 -26.07 21.92 -4.97
N LYS A 138 -25.49 21.45 -3.87
CA LYS A 138 -25.39 22.18 -2.61
C LYS A 138 -23.96 22.10 -2.10
N GLU A 139 -23.42 23.23 -1.68
CA GLU A 139 -22.02 23.37 -1.29
C GLU A 139 -21.90 23.61 0.22
N PHE A 140 -20.84 23.05 0.81
CA PHE A 140 -20.51 23.22 2.23
C PHE A 140 -19.03 23.57 2.36
N GLU A 141 -18.75 24.81 2.76
CA GLU A 141 -17.39 25.31 2.95
C GLU A 141 -16.69 24.63 4.13
N ARG A 142 -15.35 24.50 4.05
CA ARG A 142 -14.51 23.97 5.14
C ARG A 142 -14.92 22.55 5.58
N ALA A 143 -15.28 21.69 4.64
CA ALA A 143 -15.73 20.34 4.94
C ALA A 143 -14.58 19.39 5.31
N GLY A 144 -14.80 18.59 6.35
CA GLY A 144 -13.95 17.54 6.87
C GLY A 144 -14.39 16.16 6.40
N ALA A 145 -14.39 15.17 7.31
CA ALA A 145 -15.00 13.88 7.06
C ALA A 145 -16.51 14.01 6.79
N TYR A 146 -17.05 13.17 5.91
CA TYR A 146 -18.48 13.10 5.59
C TYR A 146 -18.93 11.66 5.37
N SER A 147 -20.22 11.37 5.59
CA SER A 147 -20.82 10.06 5.32
C SER A 147 -22.32 10.16 5.06
N PHE A 148 -22.82 9.43 4.06
CA PHE A 148 -24.25 9.15 3.93
C PHE A 148 -24.69 8.18 5.02
N ASN A 149 -25.98 8.18 5.37
CA ASN A 149 -26.55 7.23 6.32
C ASN A 149 -26.92 5.87 5.67
N ASP A 150 -25.94 5.26 5.00
CA ASP A 150 -25.97 3.88 4.46
C ASP A 150 -27.35 3.49 3.84
N ARG A 151 -27.97 2.38 4.27
CA ARG A 151 -29.20 1.80 3.69
C ARG A 151 -30.36 2.79 3.56
N LEU A 152 -30.59 3.65 4.56
CA LEU A 152 -31.71 4.61 4.52
C LEU A 152 -31.50 5.73 3.49
N SER A 153 -30.26 6.11 3.18
CA SER A 153 -29.93 7.11 2.14
C SER A 153 -30.77 8.40 2.18
N SER A 154 -31.11 8.86 3.39
CA SER A 154 -31.95 10.03 3.62
C SER A 154 -31.18 11.23 4.16
N HIS A 155 -29.98 11.01 4.71
CA HIS A 155 -29.17 12.03 5.37
C HIS A 155 -27.69 11.94 4.98
N LEU A 156 -27.01 13.08 5.09
CA LEU A 156 -25.55 13.22 4.96
C LEU A 156 -25.01 13.92 6.20
N ALA A 157 -24.03 13.32 6.86
CA ALA A 157 -23.29 13.95 7.96
C ALA A 157 -21.98 14.54 7.44
N ILE A 158 -21.62 15.76 7.88
CA ILE A 158 -20.45 16.52 7.44
C ILE A 158 -19.80 17.17 8.64
N SER A 159 -18.53 16.84 8.92
CA SER A 159 -17.73 17.59 9.91
C SER A 159 -17.19 18.87 9.32
N MET A 160 -17.08 19.93 10.12
CA MET A 160 -16.69 21.27 9.67
C MET A 160 -15.32 21.67 10.25
N VAL A 161 -14.31 21.76 9.38
CA VAL A 161 -12.92 22.03 9.74
C VAL A 161 -12.76 23.44 10.29
N LYS A 162 -12.38 23.52 11.57
CA LYS A 162 -12.00 24.76 12.24
C LYS A 162 -10.60 25.21 11.80
N GLU A 163 -10.37 26.52 11.87
CA GLU A 163 -9.06 27.11 11.60
C GLU A 163 -8.19 26.80 12.81
N ARG A 164 -7.02 26.21 12.57
CA ARG A 164 -6.12 25.87 13.67
C ARG A 164 -5.40 27.13 14.12
N SER A 165 -5.38 27.36 15.43
CA SER A 165 -4.44 28.30 16.01
C SER A 165 -3.01 27.82 15.73
N PRO A 166 -2.08 28.70 15.31
CA PRO A 166 -0.65 28.35 15.18
C PRO A 166 -0.03 27.81 16.48
N ALA A 167 -0.68 28.08 17.63
CA ALA A 167 -0.27 27.61 18.95
C ALA A 167 -0.98 26.31 19.41
N ALA A 168 -1.74 25.65 18.54
CA ALA A 168 -2.51 24.47 18.92
C ALA A 168 -1.60 23.31 19.38
N LYS A 169 -1.85 22.79 20.57
CA LYS A 169 -1.12 21.66 21.16
C LYS A 169 -1.74 20.32 20.74
N PRO A 170 -1.00 19.20 20.76
CA PRO A 170 -1.53 17.87 20.42
C PRO A 170 -2.75 17.44 21.26
N ASP A 171 -2.82 17.92 22.49
CA ASP A 171 -3.89 17.65 23.48
C ASP A 171 -5.09 18.60 23.36
N ASP A 172 -5.04 19.55 22.41
CA ASP A 172 -6.14 20.49 22.23
C ASP A 172 -7.40 19.75 21.73
N PRO A 173 -8.59 20.23 22.12
CA PRO A 173 -9.88 19.67 21.74
C PRO A 173 -10.01 19.58 20.22
N LYS A 174 -10.42 18.41 19.73
CA LYS A 174 -10.55 18.14 18.29
C LYS A 174 -11.98 18.27 17.78
N GLY A 175 -12.94 18.53 18.68
CA GLY A 175 -14.35 18.66 18.34
C GLY A 175 -14.63 19.72 17.27
N THR A 176 -15.31 19.30 16.21
CA THR A 176 -15.76 20.14 15.11
C THR A 176 -17.28 20.25 15.10
N ASP A 177 -17.83 21.20 14.37
CA ASP A 177 -19.28 21.21 14.16
C ASP A 177 -19.65 20.08 13.19
N LEU A 178 -20.73 19.36 13.47
CA LEU A 178 -21.28 18.31 12.61
C LEU A 178 -22.61 18.79 12.04
N LEU A 179 -22.66 18.93 10.72
CA LEU A 179 -23.89 19.20 9.99
C LEU A 179 -24.54 17.89 9.59
N ILE A 180 -25.81 17.70 9.94
CA ILE A 180 -26.65 16.61 9.47
C ILE A 180 -27.66 17.20 8.49
N VAL A 181 -27.53 16.82 7.23
CA VAL A 181 -28.30 17.34 6.11
C VAL A 181 -29.37 16.31 5.73
N GLU A 182 -30.65 16.68 5.83
CA GLU A 182 -31.74 15.90 5.26
C GLU A 182 -31.74 16.10 3.73
N LEU A 183 -31.55 15.02 2.97
CA LEU A 183 -31.27 15.11 1.54
C LEU A 183 -32.47 15.63 0.74
N ALA A 184 -33.69 15.16 1.05
CA ALA A 184 -34.90 15.53 0.32
C ALA A 184 -35.30 17.01 0.51
N SER A 185 -35.20 17.52 1.74
CA SER A 185 -35.63 18.89 2.07
C SER A 185 -34.49 19.90 2.01
N GLY A 186 -33.23 19.44 2.10
CA GLY A 186 -32.05 20.28 2.28
C GLY A 186 -31.92 20.92 3.66
N LYS A 187 -32.81 20.61 4.62
CA LYS A 187 -32.74 21.13 6.00
C LYS A 187 -31.49 20.60 6.70
N THR A 188 -30.90 21.43 7.55
CA THR A 188 -29.65 21.12 8.25
C THR A 188 -29.84 21.24 9.76
N GLN A 189 -29.38 20.23 10.49
CA GLN A 189 -29.21 20.25 11.93
C GLN A 189 -27.71 20.35 12.24
N ASN A 190 -27.32 21.25 13.16
CA ASN A 190 -25.94 21.38 13.61
C ASN A 190 -25.77 20.75 15.00
N ILE A 191 -24.69 20.01 15.20
CA ILE A 191 -24.24 19.51 16.50
C ILE A 191 -22.82 20.03 16.72
N GLY A 192 -22.62 20.88 17.73
CA GLY A 192 -21.31 21.46 18.03
C GLY A 192 -20.36 20.48 18.72
N ASN A 193 -19.06 20.67 18.50
CA ASN A 193 -17.97 19.98 19.21
C ASN A 193 -17.94 18.44 19.07
N VAL A 194 -18.37 17.90 17.93
CA VAL A 194 -18.30 16.47 17.62
C VAL A 194 -16.86 16.03 17.32
N GLY A 195 -16.38 15.01 18.03
CA GLY A 195 -15.06 14.42 17.85
C GLY A 195 -15.04 13.32 16.77
N GLU A 196 -15.90 12.31 16.93
CA GLU A 196 -16.12 11.22 15.98
C GLU A 196 -17.61 11.03 15.74
N PHE A 197 -18.00 10.55 14.56
CA PHE A 197 -19.37 10.18 14.24
C PHE A 197 -19.39 9.02 13.26
N ASP A 198 -20.43 8.20 13.32
CA ASP A 198 -20.67 7.14 12.34
C ASP A 198 -22.13 6.68 12.35
N PHE A 199 -22.67 6.37 11.17
CA PHE A 199 -24.02 5.80 11.05
C PHE A 199 -23.98 4.28 11.22
N ASN A 200 -25.04 3.71 11.77
CA ASN A 200 -25.22 2.27 11.70
C ASN A 200 -25.56 1.81 10.26
N LYS A 201 -25.45 0.51 9.99
CA LYS A 201 -25.70 -0.08 8.66
C LYS A 201 -27.11 0.22 8.12
N GLU A 202 -28.13 0.23 8.99
CA GLU A 202 -29.49 0.62 8.58
C GLU A 202 -29.61 2.12 8.29
N GLY A 203 -28.74 2.96 8.85
CA GLY A 203 -28.77 4.41 8.65
C GLY A 203 -29.78 5.17 9.51
N ASN A 204 -30.48 4.49 10.41
CA ASN A 204 -31.50 5.08 11.27
C ASN A 204 -30.94 5.65 12.58
N LEU A 205 -29.69 5.30 12.90
CA LEU A 205 -28.99 5.72 14.10
C LEU A 205 -27.64 6.35 13.74
N LEU A 206 -27.35 7.49 14.34
CA LEU A 206 -26.04 8.15 14.31
C LEU A 206 -25.44 8.11 15.71
N ALA A 207 -24.32 7.39 15.86
CA ALA A 207 -23.54 7.46 17.08
C ALA A 207 -22.44 8.51 16.91
N TYR A 208 -22.26 9.37 17.91
CA TYR A 208 -21.23 10.40 17.87
C TYR A 208 -20.68 10.71 19.26
N THR A 209 -19.46 11.26 19.29
CA THR A 209 -18.78 11.69 20.51
C THR A 209 -18.66 13.20 20.55
N ILE A 210 -18.68 13.78 21.76
CA ILE A 210 -18.40 15.21 21.98
C ILE A 210 -17.01 15.37 22.59
N ASP A 211 -16.21 16.29 22.02
CA ASP A 211 -14.89 16.70 22.49
C ASP A 211 -14.79 18.24 22.56
N ALA A 212 -15.39 18.80 23.60
CA ALA A 212 -15.49 20.22 23.87
C ALA A 212 -14.27 20.78 24.63
N ALA A 213 -14.03 22.09 24.51
CA ALA A 213 -12.78 22.68 24.96
C ALA A 213 -12.50 22.66 26.46
N ASN A 214 -13.55 22.84 27.26
CA ASN A 214 -13.50 22.71 28.71
C ASN A 214 -13.86 21.29 29.17
N LYS A 215 -14.01 20.33 28.25
CA LYS A 215 -14.50 18.96 28.45
C LYS A 215 -15.91 18.88 29.05
N THR A 216 -16.62 19.99 29.14
CA THR A 216 -18.01 20.04 29.62
C THR A 216 -18.92 19.54 28.51
N GLY A 217 -19.74 18.53 28.81
CA GLY A 217 -20.60 17.90 27.81
C GLY A 217 -19.89 16.86 26.94
N ASN A 218 -18.62 16.53 27.20
CA ASN A 218 -17.99 15.37 26.59
C ASN A 218 -18.79 14.11 26.93
N GLY A 219 -18.93 13.23 25.96
CA GLY A 219 -19.82 12.08 26.10
C GLY A 219 -20.02 11.32 24.81
N VAL A 220 -20.87 10.31 24.91
CA VAL A 220 -21.29 9.44 23.82
C VAL A 220 -22.79 9.60 23.64
N TYR A 221 -23.20 9.86 22.42
CA TYR A 221 -24.57 10.21 22.10
C TYR A 221 -25.06 9.34 20.95
N LEU A 222 -26.35 9.04 20.97
CA LEU A 222 -27.04 8.29 19.94
C LEU A 222 -28.25 9.10 19.47
N LEU A 223 -28.20 9.56 18.23
CA LEU A 223 -29.30 10.26 17.59
C LEU A 223 -30.12 9.28 16.76
N ASN A 224 -31.42 9.19 17.05
CA ASN A 224 -32.38 8.56 16.15
C ASN A 224 -32.77 9.54 15.05
N ILE A 225 -32.51 9.18 13.79
CA ILE A 225 -32.71 10.06 12.64
C ILE A 225 -34.18 10.35 12.36
N GLY A 226 -35.06 9.36 12.58
CA GLY A 226 -36.50 9.53 12.33
C GLY A 226 -37.19 10.38 13.40
N SER A 227 -37.00 10.05 14.68
CA SER A 227 -37.64 10.77 15.79
C SER A 227 -36.92 12.06 16.19
N LYS A 228 -35.67 12.24 15.74
CA LYS A 228 -34.75 13.33 16.15
C LYS A 228 -34.43 13.32 17.65
N GLN A 229 -34.77 12.23 18.34
CA GLN A 229 -34.45 12.06 19.76
C GLN A 229 -32.97 11.70 19.92
N THR A 230 -32.27 12.43 20.79
CA THR A 230 -30.90 12.12 21.18
C THR A 230 -30.90 11.45 22.55
N SER A 231 -30.29 10.28 22.64
CA SER A 231 -30.02 9.59 23.90
C SER A 231 -28.57 9.84 24.32
N VAL A 232 -28.37 10.20 25.59
CA VAL A 232 -27.04 10.31 26.20
C VAL A 232 -26.68 8.93 26.75
N LEU A 233 -25.62 8.32 26.22
CA LEU A 233 -25.20 6.98 26.62
C LEU A 233 -24.15 7.02 27.74
N ASP A 234 -23.28 8.03 27.72
CA ASP A 234 -22.34 8.34 28.80
C ASP A 234 -21.98 9.83 28.74
N ASN A 235 -21.72 10.45 29.89
CA ASN A 235 -21.28 11.84 29.99
C ASN A 235 -20.22 11.97 31.09
N ASP A 236 -19.03 12.44 30.72
CA ASP A 236 -17.87 12.54 31.61
C ASP A 236 -16.91 13.58 31.05
N LYS A 237 -15.98 14.10 31.85
CA LYS A 237 -14.84 14.93 31.41
C LYS A 237 -13.75 14.12 30.69
N ALA A 238 -14.05 12.89 30.26
CA ALA A 238 -13.17 12.01 29.51
C ALA A 238 -13.19 12.35 28.01
N THR A 239 -12.24 11.78 27.26
CA THR A 239 -12.23 11.82 25.79
C THR A 239 -12.69 10.48 25.24
N TYR A 240 -13.64 10.48 24.30
CA TYR A 240 -14.19 9.28 23.69
C TYR A 240 -13.70 9.14 22.25
N LYS A 241 -13.26 7.93 21.86
CA LYS A 241 -12.66 7.70 20.54
C LYS A 241 -12.79 6.25 20.09
N SER A 242 -12.44 6.01 18.83
CA SER A 242 -12.43 4.69 18.19
C SER A 242 -13.81 4.02 18.16
N LEU A 243 -14.86 4.78 17.85
CA LEU A 243 -16.22 4.26 17.68
C LEU A 243 -16.23 3.14 16.64
N ALA A 244 -16.88 2.00 16.92
CA ALA A 244 -16.88 0.82 16.05
C ALA A 244 -18.23 0.09 16.07
N TRP A 245 -19.02 0.26 15.01
CA TRP A 245 -20.26 -0.50 14.80
C TRP A 245 -20.00 -1.99 14.55
N THR A 246 -20.93 -2.83 15.01
CA THR A 246 -21.04 -4.21 14.52
C THR A 246 -21.49 -4.22 13.07
N GLU A 247 -21.20 -5.31 12.37
CA GLU A 247 -21.59 -5.48 10.96
C GLU A 247 -23.11 -5.29 10.74
N GLU A 248 -23.93 -5.80 11.66
CA GLU A 248 -25.38 -5.64 11.66
C GLU A 248 -25.86 -4.24 12.09
N GLY A 249 -24.98 -3.38 12.64
CA GLY A 249 -25.33 -2.04 13.08
C GLY A 249 -26.30 -1.97 14.27
N ASN A 250 -26.39 -3.04 15.06
CA ASN A 250 -27.27 -3.15 16.23
C ASN A 250 -26.54 -2.97 17.58
N ALA A 251 -25.22 -2.88 17.55
CA ALA A 251 -24.35 -2.60 18.67
C ALA A 251 -23.09 -1.87 18.20
N PHE A 252 -22.38 -1.23 19.12
CA PHE A 252 -21.06 -0.65 18.85
C PHE A 252 -20.18 -0.66 20.09
N ALA A 253 -18.88 -0.54 19.89
CA ALA A 253 -17.88 -0.40 20.94
C ALA A 253 -17.06 0.88 20.75
N LEU A 254 -16.47 1.38 21.83
CA LEU A 254 -15.56 2.53 21.80
C LEU A 254 -14.70 2.59 23.06
N LEU A 255 -13.75 3.53 23.06
CA LEU A 255 -12.85 3.77 24.19
C LEU A 255 -13.20 5.08 24.88
N LYS A 256 -13.18 5.06 26.22
CA LYS A 256 -13.23 6.22 27.10
C LYS A 256 -11.85 6.42 27.72
N MET A 257 -11.25 7.58 27.50
CA MET A 257 -9.87 7.90 27.87
C MET A 257 -9.83 9.06 28.86
N THR A 258 -9.22 8.86 30.03
CA THR A 258 -9.05 9.89 31.06
C THR A 258 -7.57 10.20 31.26
N LYS A 259 -7.21 11.48 31.23
CA LYS A 259 -5.81 11.93 31.38
C LYS A 259 -5.23 11.46 32.71
N ASP A 260 -4.02 10.92 32.67
CA ASP A 260 -3.26 10.54 33.86
C ASP A 260 -1.90 11.22 33.83
N GLU A 261 -1.71 12.25 34.65
CA GLU A 261 -0.47 13.02 34.70
C GLU A 261 0.74 12.19 35.15
N LYS A 262 0.53 11.02 35.75
CA LYS A 262 1.62 10.12 36.18
C LYS A 262 2.21 9.34 35.00
N TYR A 263 1.47 9.16 33.92
CA TYR A 263 1.86 8.31 32.80
C TYR A 263 1.74 9.06 31.47
N LYS A 264 2.47 8.60 30.44
CA LYS A 264 2.37 9.15 29.09
C LYS A 264 1.06 8.78 28.40
N SER A 265 0.46 7.66 28.81
CA SER A 265 -0.78 7.13 28.27
C SER A 265 -1.94 7.47 29.20
N ASP A 266 -3.05 7.92 28.62
CA ASP A 266 -4.32 8.06 29.33
C ASP A 266 -4.80 6.72 29.93
N LYS A 267 -5.57 6.80 31.00
CA LYS A 267 -6.33 5.65 31.52
C LYS A 267 -7.44 5.31 30.55
N GLY A 268 -7.43 4.07 30.04
CA GLY A 268 -8.43 3.60 29.10
C GLY A 268 -9.48 2.73 29.75
N VAL A 269 -10.72 2.90 29.32
CA VAL A 269 -11.91 2.11 29.63
C VAL A 269 -12.52 1.68 28.30
N VAL A 270 -12.92 0.41 28.17
CA VAL A 270 -13.67 -0.05 27.00
C VAL A 270 -15.16 -0.02 27.30
N MET A 271 -15.93 0.49 26.35
CA MET A 271 -17.37 0.59 26.41
C MET A 271 -17.99 -0.19 25.26
N GLY A 272 -19.04 -0.95 25.56
CA GLY A 272 -19.85 -1.65 24.58
C GLY A 272 -21.32 -1.32 24.77
N ILE A 273 -22.00 -0.90 23.70
CA ILE A 273 -23.40 -0.50 23.73
C ILE A 273 -24.19 -1.41 22.80
N LYS A 274 -25.31 -1.95 23.30
CA LYS A 274 -26.26 -2.78 22.55
C LYS A 274 -27.71 -2.45 22.93
N ASN A 275 -28.69 -3.14 22.34
CA ASN A 275 -30.12 -2.91 22.58
C ASN A 275 -30.59 -1.48 22.23
N LEU A 276 -30.12 -0.96 21.09
CA LEU A 276 -30.19 0.46 20.73
C LEU A 276 -31.60 0.97 20.36
N THR A 277 -32.56 0.08 20.11
CA THR A 277 -33.93 0.42 19.72
C THR A 277 -34.89 0.52 20.92
N ALA A 278 -34.44 0.14 22.11
CA ALA A 278 -35.18 0.28 23.37
C ALA A 278 -34.36 1.16 24.32
N ILE A 279 -34.18 0.75 25.58
CA ILE A 279 -33.23 1.37 26.50
C ILE A 279 -31.84 0.80 26.18
N PRO A 280 -30.88 1.62 25.68
CA PRO A 280 -29.54 1.14 25.36
C PRO A 280 -28.85 0.56 26.58
N ALA A 281 -28.32 -0.66 26.44
CA ALA A 281 -27.55 -1.32 27.47
C ALA A 281 -26.07 -0.95 27.29
N VAL A 282 -25.52 -0.20 28.26
CA VAL A 282 -24.11 0.22 28.27
C VAL A 282 -23.32 -0.71 29.18
N THR A 283 -22.38 -1.44 28.59
CA THR A 283 -21.38 -2.26 29.29
C THR A 283 -20.09 -1.47 29.39
N ILE A 284 -19.52 -1.40 30.60
CA ILE A 284 -18.26 -0.70 30.86
C ILE A 284 -17.30 -1.67 31.53
N TYR A 285 -16.12 -1.87 30.94
CA TYR A 285 -15.02 -2.57 31.60
C TYR A 285 -13.91 -1.57 31.94
N ASP A 286 -13.74 -1.33 33.24
CA ASP A 286 -12.74 -0.45 33.82
C ASP A 286 -11.65 -1.31 34.51
N PRO A 287 -10.43 -1.38 33.95
CA PRO A 287 -9.32 -2.14 34.52
C PRO A 287 -8.99 -1.78 35.96
N VAL A 288 -9.28 -0.56 36.42
CA VAL A 288 -9.00 -0.13 37.79
C VAL A 288 -9.83 -0.93 38.81
N LYS A 289 -10.99 -1.45 38.39
CA LYS A 289 -11.88 -2.25 39.23
C LYS A 289 -11.54 -3.74 39.23
N ASP A 290 -10.70 -4.21 38.32
CA ASP A 290 -10.27 -5.61 38.20
C ASP A 290 -8.78 -5.77 38.52
N SER A 291 -8.43 -5.59 39.79
CA SER A 291 -7.05 -5.73 40.25
C SER A 291 -6.53 -7.17 40.28
N LEU A 292 -7.42 -8.16 40.12
CA LEU A 292 -7.09 -9.59 40.23
C LEU A 292 -6.69 -10.18 38.88
N HIS A 293 -7.43 -9.89 37.81
CA HIS A 293 -7.21 -10.52 36.50
C HIS A 293 -6.55 -9.59 35.49
N PHE A 294 -6.72 -8.26 35.63
CA PHE A 294 -6.05 -7.32 34.72
C PHE A 294 -4.55 -7.20 35.04
N PRO A 295 -3.64 -7.27 34.05
CA PRO A 295 -2.21 -7.24 34.31
C PRO A 295 -1.76 -5.93 34.99
N LYS A 296 -1.02 -6.07 36.10
CA LYS A 296 -0.42 -4.93 36.81
C LYS A 296 0.49 -4.14 35.87
N GLY A 297 0.42 -2.80 35.96
CA GLY A 297 1.25 -1.91 35.15
C GLY A 297 0.83 -1.77 33.69
N MET A 298 -0.39 -2.19 33.33
CA MET A 298 -0.96 -2.00 31.99
C MET A 298 -2.19 -1.07 32.02
N THR A 299 -2.62 -0.64 30.84
CA THR A 299 -3.88 0.11 30.59
C THR A 299 -4.49 -0.37 29.27
N ILE A 300 -5.77 -0.08 29.06
CA ILE A 300 -6.39 -0.20 27.74
C ILE A 300 -5.79 0.87 26.82
N SER A 301 -5.34 0.46 25.64
CA SER A 301 -4.60 1.31 24.71
C SER A 301 -5.52 1.92 23.65
N ALA A 302 -5.35 3.22 23.42
CA ALA A 302 -6.01 3.94 22.32
C ALA A 302 -5.50 3.53 20.92
N ASN A 303 -4.41 2.75 20.83
CA ASN A 303 -3.80 2.36 19.55
C ASN A 303 -4.48 1.15 18.88
N ARG A 304 -5.55 0.61 19.48
CA ARG A 304 -6.37 -0.47 18.88
C ARG A 304 -7.85 -0.15 19.04
N ARG A 305 -8.57 -0.08 17.91
CA ARG A 305 -10.02 0.10 17.87
C ARG A 305 -10.70 -1.11 18.54
N PRO A 306 -11.60 -0.91 19.52
CA PRO A 306 -12.34 -2.00 20.14
C PRO A 306 -13.47 -2.49 19.24
N TYR A 307 -13.97 -3.70 19.47
CA TYR A 307 -15.13 -4.24 18.74
C TYR A 307 -15.84 -5.34 19.54
N TRP A 308 -17.11 -5.58 19.22
CA TRP A 308 -17.89 -6.70 19.77
C TRP A 308 -17.59 -8.00 19.01
N SER A 309 -17.62 -9.14 19.71
CA SER A 309 -17.85 -10.43 19.06
C SER A 309 -19.18 -10.42 18.31
N GLU A 310 -19.29 -11.21 17.25
CA GLU A 310 -20.52 -11.29 16.45
C GLU A 310 -21.75 -11.72 17.26
N ASP A 311 -21.57 -12.54 18.31
CA ASP A 311 -22.63 -12.96 19.24
C ASP A 311 -22.94 -11.94 20.36
N LEU A 312 -22.27 -10.78 20.37
CA LEU A 312 -22.41 -9.70 21.36
C LEU A 312 -22.16 -10.14 22.82
N SER A 313 -21.38 -11.20 23.02
CA SER A 313 -21.00 -11.73 24.34
C SER A 313 -19.67 -11.16 24.85
N ARG A 314 -18.76 -10.75 23.96
CA ARG A 314 -17.41 -10.28 24.30
C ARG A 314 -17.04 -8.97 23.65
N LEU A 315 -16.25 -8.17 24.37
CA LEU A 315 -15.57 -7.00 23.83
C LEU A 315 -14.10 -7.32 23.61
N PHE A 316 -13.58 -7.07 22.41
CA PHE A 316 -12.16 -7.17 22.08
C PHE A 316 -11.53 -5.78 22.04
N PHE A 317 -10.33 -5.65 22.60
CA PHE A 317 -9.61 -4.37 22.70
C PHE A 317 -8.10 -4.58 22.87
N GLY A 318 -7.34 -3.48 22.74
CA GLY A 318 -5.90 -3.50 22.94
C GLY A 318 -5.51 -3.10 24.35
N ILE A 319 -4.47 -3.75 24.90
CA ILE A 319 -3.82 -3.32 26.14
C ILE A 319 -2.33 -3.06 25.90
N ALA A 320 -1.76 -2.13 26.65
CA ALA A 320 -0.35 -1.77 26.59
C ALA A 320 0.20 -1.46 27.98
N ALA A 321 1.53 -1.53 28.14
CA ALA A 321 2.19 -1.15 29.38
C ALA A 321 2.07 0.36 29.64
N LEU A 322 1.84 0.72 30.90
CA LEU A 322 1.90 2.10 31.37
C LEU A 322 3.35 2.59 31.34
N GLN A 323 3.59 3.71 30.67
CA GLN A 323 4.91 4.35 30.67
C GLN A 323 4.85 5.60 31.56
N PRO A 324 5.69 5.73 32.60
CA PRO A 324 5.73 6.92 33.43
C PRO A 324 5.97 8.18 32.59
N ALA A 325 5.23 9.25 32.88
CA ALA A 325 5.53 10.56 32.31
C ALA A 325 6.90 11.00 32.84
N LYS A 326 7.81 11.40 31.95
CA LYS A 326 9.02 12.12 32.40
C LYS A 326 8.53 13.43 32.99
N LYS A 327 8.81 13.72 34.26
CA LYS A 327 8.64 15.07 34.81
C LYS A 327 9.54 16.00 34.00
N GLU A 328 8.98 16.84 33.14
CA GLU A 328 9.68 18.05 32.71
C GLU A 328 10.02 18.80 34.00
N LYS A 329 11.32 18.98 34.27
CA LYS A 329 11.74 19.86 35.35
C LYS A 329 11.41 21.27 34.90
N ALA A 330 10.25 21.76 35.30
CA ALA A 330 10.01 23.19 35.36
C ALA A 330 11.03 23.79 36.33
N ASP A 331 11.80 24.76 35.85
CA ASP A 331 12.62 25.64 36.67
C ASP A 331 11.77 26.26 37.78
N THR A 332 11.75 25.63 38.94
CA THR A 332 11.21 26.22 40.17
C THR A 332 12.07 25.76 41.32
N ALA A 333 13.00 26.64 41.70
CA ALA A 333 13.60 26.62 43.01
C ALA A 333 12.49 26.75 44.07
N LYS A 334 12.20 25.65 44.78
CA LYS A 334 11.83 25.64 46.21
C LYS A 334 11.79 24.19 46.71
N LYS A 335 12.79 23.83 47.52
CA LYS A 335 12.86 22.59 48.29
C LYS A 335 11.75 22.59 49.36
N ALA A 336 11.00 21.49 49.42
CA ALA A 336 10.50 20.93 50.66
C ALA A 336 10.91 19.44 50.69
N PRO A 337 11.38 18.89 51.82
CA PRO A 337 11.89 17.53 51.88
C PRO A 337 10.76 16.55 52.22
N GLU A 338 10.57 15.50 51.41
CA GLU A 338 9.88 14.28 51.82
C GLU A 338 10.90 13.15 51.99
N ALA A 339 10.81 12.52 53.16
CA ALA A 339 11.77 11.60 53.75
C ALA A 339 11.70 10.19 53.16
N THR A 340 12.87 9.56 53.06
CA THR A 340 13.08 8.17 52.64
C THR A 340 13.11 7.26 53.87
N ALA A 341 11.95 6.70 54.25
CA ALA A 341 11.81 5.84 55.44
C ALA A 341 12.32 4.39 55.26
N GLN A 342 13.03 4.06 54.19
CA GLN A 342 13.40 2.67 53.86
C GLN A 342 14.88 2.32 54.03
N ASN A 343 15.73 3.28 54.41
CA ASN A 343 17.20 3.08 54.48
C ASN A 343 17.77 3.05 55.91
N ASP A 344 16.94 3.31 56.93
CA ASP A 344 17.39 3.45 58.32
C ASP A 344 17.33 2.12 59.10
N THR A 345 16.46 1.20 58.70
CA THR A 345 16.30 -0.10 59.36
C THR A 345 17.53 -1.00 59.17
N GLU A 346 18.10 -1.07 57.95
CA GLU A 346 19.33 -1.84 57.69
C GLU A 346 20.58 -1.24 58.36
N LYS A 347 20.60 0.08 58.57
CA LYS A 347 21.70 0.77 59.24
C LYS A 347 21.67 0.55 60.76
N LEU A 348 20.48 0.49 61.36
CA LEU A 348 20.32 0.20 62.78
C LEU A 348 20.68 -1.24 63.13
N ASP A 349 20.38 -2.20 62.26
CA ASP A 349 20.67 -3.62 62.52
C ASP A 349 22.16 -3.95 62.44
N LYS A 350 22.95 -3.20 61.64
CA LYS A 350 24.42 -3.27 61.64
C LYS A 350 25.06 -2.67 62.89
N LEU A 351 24.45 -1.64 63.48
CA LEU A 351 24.91 -1.03 64.75
C LEU A 351 24.68 -1.96 65.96
N LYS A 352 23.58 -2.73 65.96
CA LYS A 352 23.24 -3.66 67.05
C LYS A 352 24.15 -4.89 67.11
N THR A 353 24.82 -5.21 66.01
CA THR A 353 25.69 -6.40 65.89
C THR A 353 27.18 -6.07 65.99
N ASP A 354 27.54 -4.79 66.11
CA ASP A 354 28.92 -4.33 66.23
C ASP A 354 29.43 -4.44 67.68
N THR A 355 30.14 -5.54 67.96
CA THR A 355 30.75 -5.83 69.28
C THR A 355 31.89 -4.87 69.69
N SER A 356 32.28 -3.94 68.82
CA SER A 356 33.29 -2.92 69.14
C SER A 356 32.72 -1.71 69.89
N ILE A 357 31.39 -1.55 69.94
CA ILE A 357 30.70 -0.47 70.65
C ILE A 357 30.53 -0.86 72.12
N LYS A 358 31.39 -0.32 72.99
CA LYS A 358 31.43 -0.69 74.42
C LYS A 358 31.03 0.44 75.37
N SER A 359 30.80 1.65 74.84
CA SER A 359 30.40 2.81 75.63
C SER A 359 29.42 3.72 74.90
N LEU A 360 28.71 4.57 75.65
CA LEU A 360 27.79 5.58 75.09
C LEU A 360 28.53 6.59 74.18
N GLY A 361 29.84 6.79 74.38
CA GLY A 361 30.69 7.63 73.54
C GLY A 361 31.00 6.98 72.18
N ASP A 362 31.18 5.66 72.15
CA ASP A 362 31.41 4.90 70.91
C ASP A 362 30.15 4.82 70.06
N LEU A 363 28.99 4.67 70.71
CA LEU A 363 27.69 4.72 70.04
C LEU A 363 27.45 6.11 69.39
N LYS A 364 27.79 7.19 70.11
CA LYS A 364 27.69 8.55 69.56
C LYS A 364 28.64 8.78 68.37
N LYS A 365 29.86 8.23 68.39
CA LYS A 365 30.79 8.30 67.25
C LYS A 365 30.34 7.47 66.05
N ALA A 366 29.78 6.29 66.29
CA ALA A 366 29.27 5.43 65.24
C ALA A 366 28.03 6.04 64.56
N LEU A 367 27.12 6.62 65.34
CA LEU A 367 25.97 7.40 64.83
C LEU A 367 26.41 8.64 64.05
N ALA A 368 27.42 9.39 64.54
CA ALA A 368 27.94 10.55 63.83
C ALA A 368 28.59 10.21 62.47
N LYS A 369 29.15 9.01 62.32
CA LYS A 369 29.66 8.50 61.02
C LYS A 369 28.56 8.07 60.05
N LEU A 370 27.37 7.73 60.55
CA LEU A 370 26.20 7.41 59.72
C LEU A 370 25.48 8.68 59.24
N GLU A 371 25.62 9.79 59.98
CA GLU A 371 25.06 11.11 59.66
C GLU A 371 26.01 12.02 58.88
N SER A 372 27.31 11.67 58.76
CA SER A 372 28.22 12.39 57.87
C SER A 372 27.77 12.16 56.42
N LYS A 373 27.17 13.20 55.86
CA LYS A 373 26.73 13.29 54.45
C LYS A 373 27.78 12.67 53.53
N PRO A 374 27.39 11.87 52.52
CA PRO A 374 28.32 11.50 51.48
C PRO A 374 28.91 12.78 50.89
N ASP A 375 30.22 12.77 50.67
CA ASP A 375 30.98 13.90 50.16
C ASP A 375 30.22 14.60 49.04
N ALA A 376 30.20 15.93 49.13
CA ALA A 376 29.60 16.78 48.12
C ALA A 376 30.14 16.37 46.75
N LYS A 377 29.28 15.77 45.91
CA LYS A 377 29.51 15.76 44.47
C LYS A 377 29.80 17.20 44.06
N PRO A 378 30.76 17.44 43.15
CA PRO A 378 31.06 18.79 42.68
C PRO A 378 29.76 19.48 42.30
N THR A 379 29.54 20.68 42.83
CA THR A 379 28.45 21.54 42.39
C THR A 379 28.65 21.84 40.92
N VAL A 380 27.94 21.11 40.09
CA VAL A 380 27.77 21.40 38.67
C VAL A 380 27.03 22.74 38.59
N ALA A 381 27.65 23.73 37.94
CA ALA A 381 27.02 25.01 37.68
C ALA A 381 25.66 24.80 36.98
N PRO A 382 24.67 25.70 37.18
CA PRO A 382 23.44 25.63 36.39
C PRO A 382 23.80 25.93 34.93
N GLY A 383 23.97 24.88 34.13
CA GLY A 383 24.43 24.95 32.75
C GLY A 383 24.93 23.61 32.19
N ASP A 384 25.49 22.73 33.04
CA ASP A 384 26.02 21.44 32.59
C ASP A 384 25.07 20.30 32.96
N GLU A 385 24.05 20.04 32.14
CA GLU A 385 23.50 18.68 32.12
C GLU A 385 24.65 17.73 31.73
N PRO A 386 24.83 16.58 32.42
CA PRO A 386 25.83 15.61 31.99
C PRO A 386 25.55 15.26 30.53
N THR A 387 26.49 15.63 29.65
CA THR A 387 26.43 15.32 28.24
C THR A 387 26.39 13.80 28.10
N LYS A 388 25.23 13.28 27.72
CA LYS A 388 25.08 11.85 27.47
C LYS A 388 25.69 11.56 26.10
N PRO A 389 26.54 10.53 25.98
CA PRO A 389 26.97 10.09 24.67
C PRO A 389 25.76 9.63 23.84
N ASP A 390 25.71 10.05 22.59
CA ASP A 390 24.76 9.55 21.59
C ASP A 390 25.40 8.34 20.89
N MET A 391 24.94 7.13 21.22
CA MET A 391 25.54 5.89 20.73
C MET A 391 24.50 4.79 20.47
N ILE A 392 24.83 3.89 19.54
CA ILE A 392 24.09 2.67 19.25
C ILE A 392 25.04 1.49 19.48
N ILE A 393 24.63 0.52 20.30
CA ILE A 393 25.44 -0.67 20.62
C ILE A 393 24.87 -1.85 19.84
N TRP A 394 25.68 -2.44 18.97
CA TRP A 394 25.35 -3.65 18.22
C TRP A 394 25.89 -4.89 18.93
N ASN A 395 25.09 -5.96 19.00
CA ASN A 395 25.51 -7.23 19.57
C ASN A 395 25.26 -8.38 18.58
N TRP A 396 26.17 -9.34 18.51
CA TRP A 396 26.04 -10.50 17.61
C TRP A 396 24.83 -11.39 17.94
N GLN A 397 24.30 -11.32 19.16
CA GLN A 397 23.09 -12.02 19.61
C GLN A 397 21.81 -11.18 19.46
N ASP A 398 21.87 -10.02 18.81
CA ASP A 398 20.71 -9.20 18.53
C ASP A 398 19.72 -9.98 17.66
N LYS A 399 18.70 -10.59 18.27
CA LYS A 399 17.60 -11.28 17.56
C LYS A 399 16.94 -10.41 16.49
N ARG A 400 16.91 -9.10 16.78
CA ARG A 400 16.49 -8.05 15.88
C ARG A 400 17.56 -6.97 15.89
N LEU A 401 18.22 -6.77 14.75
CA LEU A 401 19.28 -5.78 14.57
C LEU A 401 18.86 -4.38 15.07
N GLN A 402 19.81 -3.61 15.59
CA GLN A 402 19.56 -2.25 16.09
C GLN A 402 18.92 -1.35 15.03
N SER A 403 19.37 -1.44 13.77
CA SER A 403 18.75 -0.76 12.63
C SER A 403 17.26 -1.09 12.48
N ARG A 404 16.89 -2.37 12.61
CA ARG A 404 15.49 -2.81 12.57
C ARG A 404 14.70 -2.30 13.78
N GLN A 405 15.32 -2.25 14.97
CA GLN A 405 14.70 -1.65 16.15
C GLN A 405 14.42 -0.16 15.96
N GLN A 406 15.34 0.58 15.32
CA GLN A 406 15.17 2.00 15.01
C GLN A 406 14.05 2.23 13.99
N VAL A 407 14.03 1.47 12.89
CA VAL A 407 12.99 1.55 11.86
C VAL A 407 11.61 1.20 12.42
N MET A 408 11.54 0.18 13.27
CA MET A 408 10.28 -0.29 13.87
C MET A 408 9.91 0.43 15.18
N GLU A 409 10.68 1.42 15.63
CA GLU A 409 10.53 2.01 16.97
C GLU A 409 9.11 2.53 17.22
N MET A 410 8.54 3.24 16.24
CA MET A 410 7.17 3.75 16.32
C MET A 410 6.13 2.63 16.30
N GLN A 411 6.36 1.57 15.54
CA GLN A 411 5.47 0.40 15.51
C GLN A 411 5.52 -0.35 16.86
N ASP A 412 6.69 -0.48 17.48
CA ASP A 412 6.83 -1.10 18.80
C ASP A 412 6.24 -0.25 19.92
N LYS A 413 6.45 1.07 19.88
CA LYS A 413 5.82 2.02 20.81
C LYS A 413 4.29 1.94 20.73
N ASN A 414 3.77 1.74 19.52
CA ASN A 414 2.33 1.67 19.29
C ASN A 414 1.73 0.27 19.42
N TYR A 415 2.56 -0.75 19.66
CA TYR A 415 2.12 -2.13 19.74
C TYR A 415 1.15 -2.36 20.92
N THR A 416 0.14 -3.20 20.69
CA THR A 416 -0.86 -3.56 21.69
C THR A 416 -1.07 -5.07 21.73
N TYR A 417 -1.25 -5.61 22.93
CA TYR A 417 -1.73 -6.99 23.11
C TYR A 417 -3.24 -7.00 22.96
N LEU A 418 -3.77 -8.01 22.27
CA LEU A 418 -5.20 -8.26 22.16
C LEU A 418 -5.71 -8.88 23.47
N ALA A 419 -6.81 -8.32 23.97
CA ALA A 419 -7.54 -8.84 25.11
C ALA A 419 -9.03 -8.91 24.80
N SER A 420 -9.74 -9.69 25.60
CA SER A 420 -11.19 -9.78 25.59
C SER A 420 -11.78 -9.59 26.99
N TYR A 421 -13.03 -9.15 27.05
CA TYR A 421 -13.85 -9.11 28.24
C TYR A 421 -15.18 -9.81 27.95
N ASP A 422 -15.47 -10.88 28.69
CA ASP A 422 -16.75 -11.60 28.63
C ASP A 422 -17.75 -10.92 29.56
N VAL A 423 -18.85 -10.43 28.99
CA VAL A 423 -19.79 -9.55 29.68
C VAL A 423 -20.63 -10.33 30.69
N ALA A 424 -21.05 -11.55 30.36
CA ALA A 424 -21.88 -12.36 31.24
C ALA A 424 -21.05 -12.94 32.39
N ALA A 425 -19.84 -13.42 32.09
CA ALA A 425 -18.93 -13.95 33.12
C ALA A 425 -18.23 -12.86 33.93
N SER A 426 -18.31 -11.58 33.50
CA SER A 426 -17.54 -10.46 34.07
C SER A 426 -16.04 -10.77 34.15
N SER A 427 -15.51 -11.46 33.13
CA SER A 427 -14.16 -12.01 33.15
C SER A 427 -13.29 -11.43 32.04
N PHE A 428 -12.12 -10.92 32.43
CA PHE A 428 -11.08 -10.47 31.52
C PHE A 428 -10.18 -11.63 31.06
N THR A 429 -9.71 -11.59 29.82
CA THR A 429 -8.71 -12.53 29.29
C THR A 429 -7.73 -11.83 28.36
N ARG A 430 -6.43 -12.02 28.60
CA ARG A 430 -5.38 -11.59 27.68
C ARG A 430 -5.08 -12.72 26.70
N LEU A 431 -5.20 -12.44 25.40
CA LEU A 431 -5.15 -13.48 24.35
C LEU A 431 -3.76 -13.71 23.80
N ASN A 432 -2.88 -12.71 23.88
CA ASN A 432 -1.50 -12.82 23.42
C ASN A 432 -0.53 -12.02 24.32
N ASP A 433 0.77 -12.31 24.21
CA ASP A 433 1.81 -11.75 25.09
C ASP A 433 3.12 -11.50 24.33
N SER A 434 4.19 -11.17 25.05
CA SER A 434 5.50 -10.86 24.45
C SER A 434 6.14 -12.08 23.77
N THR A 435 5.66 -13.29 24.08
CA THR A 435 6.12 -14.52 23.44
C THR A 435 5.42 -14.74 22.10
N MET A 436 4.14 -14.40 22.01
CA MET A 436 3.32 -14.58 20.81
C MET A 436 2.73 -13.24 20.39
N ARG A 437 3.54 -12.41 19.70
CA ARG A 437 3.12 -11.05 19.33
C ARG A 437 2.10 -11.01 18.20
N SER A 438 2.09 -12.01 17.32
CA SER A 438 1.17 -12.12 16.19
C SER A 438 -0.01 -13.02 16.55
N ILE A 439 -1.23 -12.53 16.33
CA ILE A 439 -2.48 -13.27 16.54
C ILE A 439 -3.51 -12.86 15.49
N GLY A 440 -4.02 -13.83 14.73
CA GLY A 440 -5.10 -13.67 13.76
C GLY A 440 -6.39 -14.27 14.29
N VAL A 441 -7.37 -13.43 14.63
CA VAL A 441 -8.69 -13.86 15.09
C VAL A 441 -9.49 -14.40 13.92
N PHE A 442 -10.08 -15.58 14.10
CA PHE A 442 -10.89 -16.21 13.07
C PHE A 442 -12.32 -15.63 13.02
N PRO A 443 -13.05 -15.79 11.90
CA PRO A 443 -14.48 -15.47 11.83
C PRO A 443 -15.27 -16.09 12.98
N LYS A 444 -16.39 -15.48 13.39
CA LYS A 444 -17.19 -15.88 14.57
C LYS A 444 -16.44 -15.83 15.92
N GLN A 445 -15.17 -15.42 15.91
CA GLN A 445 -14.34 -15.14 17.09
C GLN A 445 -14.36 -16.26 18.16
N GLN A 446 -14.42 -17.52 17.73
CA GLN A 446 -14.29 -18.68 18.62
C GLN A 446 -12.82 -19.04 18.87
N TYR A 447 -12.01 -18.98 17.82
CA TYR A 447 -10.59 -19.32 17.84
C TYR A 447 -9.75 -18.22 17.20
N ALA A 448 -8.44 -18.28 17.44
CA ALA A 448 -7.43 -17.51 16.73
C ALA A 448 -6.20 -18.38 16.47
N VAL A 449 -5.40 -17.98 15.48
CA VAL A 449 -4.05 -18.54 15.28
C VAL A 449 -3.02 -17.53 15.76
N GLY A 450 -2.18 -17.98 16.68
CA GLY A 450 -1.01 -17.25 17.14
C GLY A 450 0.27 -17.75 16.48
N VAL A 451 1.20 -16.84 16.22
CA VAL A 451 2.49 -17.16 15.60
C VAL A 451 3.62 -16.64 16.48
N ASP A 452 4.57 -17.52 16.82
CA ASP A 452 5.83 -17.18 17.50
C ASP A 452 7.00 -17.58 16.61
N ASN A 453 7.79 -16.61 16.17
CA ASN A 453 9.00 -16.85 15.36
C ASN A 453 10.29 -16.49 16.11
N ARG A 454 10.26 -16.16 17.41
CA ARG A 454 11.45 -15.63 18.12
C ARG A 454 12.60 -16.63 18.23
N ALA A 455 12.33 -17.92 18.08
CA ALA A 455 13.33 -18.97 18.03
C ALA A 455 14.05 -19.03 16.68
N TYR A 456 13.41 -18.53 15.61
CA TYR A 456 13.87 -18.61 14.23
C TYR A 456 14.16 -17.24 13.60
N GLU A 457 13.82 -16.14 14.29
CA GLU A 457 13.92 -14.78 13.77
C GLU A 457 15.35 -14.45 13.31
N LEU A 458 16.37 -14.88 14.04
CA LEU A 458 17.76 -14.68 13.62
C LEU A 458 18.04 -15.38 12.29
N ASP A 459 17.86 -16.70 12.24
CA ASP A 459 18.14 -17.52 11.04
C ASP A 459 17.31 -17.04 9.84
N GLN A 460 16.04 -16.71 10.04
CA GLN A 460 15.17 -16.12 9.02
C GLN A 460 15.75 -14.83 8.40
N ASN A 461 16.42 -13.99 9.19
CA ASN A 461 17.05 -12.78 8.65
C ASN A 461 18.38 -13.09 7.95
N LEU A 462 19.01 -14.24 8.25
CA LEU A 462 20.26 -14.67 7.64
C LEU A 462 20.00 -15.38 6.30
N ASP A 463 19.18 -16.43 6.26
CA ASP A 463 19.00 -17.24 5.05
C ASP A 463 17.70 -16.96 4.28
N GLY A 464 16.75 -16.22 4.89
CA GLY A 464 15.43 -15.92 4.31
C GLY A 464 14.43 -17.07 4.36
N GLN A 465 14.78 -18.22 4.96
CA GLN A 465 13.89 -19.38 5.12
C GLN A 465 12.93 -19.16 6.28
N SER A 466 11.63 -19.17 6.01
CA SER A 466 10.63 -18.82 7.03
C SER A 466 10.18 -20.01 7.88
N TYR A 467 10.39 -19.94 9.20
CA TYR A 467 9.88 -20.91 10.18
C TYR A 467 9.15 -20.22 11.34
N SER A 468 8.12 -20.85 11.89
CA SER A 468 7.44 -20.38 13.09
C SER A 468 6.79 -21.49 13.90
N ASP A 469 6.59 -21.25 15.20
CA ASP A 469 5.69 -22.05 16.01
C ASP A 469 4.27 -21.50 15.85
N ILE A 470 3.32 -22.38 15.56
CA ILE A 470 1.92 -22.05 15.33
C ILE A 470 1.10 -22.54 16.51
N TYR A 471 0.30 -21.65 17.08
CA TYR A 471 -0.59 -21.92 18.22
C TYR A 471 -2.04 -21.70 17.83
N ILE A 472 -2.93 -22.52 18.37
CA ILE A 472 -4.37 -22.29 18.36
C ILE A 472 -4.76 -21.70 19.71
N VAL A 473 -5.48 -20.58 19.69
CA VAL A 473 -5.98 -19.89 20.88
C VAL A 473 -7.50 -20.02 20.93
N ASP A 474 -8.02 -20.64 21.98
CA ASP A 474 -9.45 -20.65 22.29
C ASP A 474 -9.82 -19.29 22.89
N LEU A 475 -10.68 -18.52 22.21
CA LEU A 475 -10.98 -17.14 22.61
C LEU A 475 -11.97 -17.03 23.77
N LYS A 476 -12.66 -18.13 24.11
CA LYS A 476 -13.55 -18.19 25.27
C LYS A 476 -12.76 -18.38 26.57
N THR A 477 -11.70 -19.19 26.54
CA THR A 477 -10.91 -19.57 27.71
C THR A 477 -9.54 -18.89 27.78
N GLY A 478 -9.05 -18.35 26.66
CA GLY A 478 -7.68 -17.87 26.51
C GLY A 478 -6.63 -19.00 26.40
N LYS A 479 -7.05 -20.26 26.39
CA LYS A 479 -6.14 -21.41 26.35
C LYS A 479 -5.41 -21.46 25.01
N LYS A 480 -4.08 -21.54 25.07
CA LYS A 480 -3.19 -21.69 23.91
C LYS A 480 -2.76 -23.15 23.79
N THR A 481 -2.85 -23.71 22.59
CA THR A 481 -2.42 -25.07 22.27
C THR A 481 -1.44 -25.01 21.12
N LEU A 482 -0.24 -25.58 21.28
CA LEU A 482 0.72 -25.70 20.19
C LEU A 482 0.14 -26.61 19.09
N PHE A 483 0.07 -26.10 17.87
CA PHE A 483 -0.36 -26.86 16.68
C PHE A 483 0.85 -27.45 15.96
N ALA A 484 1.87 -26.63 15.68
CA ALA A 484 3.09 -27.07 15.00
C ALA A 484 4.29 -26.28 15.52
N GLU A 485 5.38 -26.99 15.79
CA GLU A 485 6.69 -26.41 16.13
C GLU A 485 7.55 -26.35 14.85
N LYS A 486 8.34 -25.29 14.69
CA LYS A 486 9.26 -25.08 13.55
C LYS A 486 8.56 -25.32 12.20
N PHE A 487 7.35 -24.79 12.04
CA PHE A 487 6.56 -24.94 10.84
C PHE A 487 7.16 -24.13 9.69
N TYR A 488 7.57 -24.81 8.61
CA TYR A 488 8.17 -24.18 7.43
C TYR A 488 7.11 -23.51 6.55
N GLN A 489 7.37 -22.26 6.16
CA GLN A 489 6.49 -21.43 5.34
C GLN A 489 7.26 -20.92 4.11
N PRO A 490 7.46 -21.75 3.07
CA PRO A 490 8.21 -21.35 1.86
C PRO A 490 7.56 -20.19 1.11
N SER A 491 6.28 -19.94 1.37
CA SER A 491 5.49 -18.86 0.79
C SER A 491 4.36 -18.47 1.76
N PHE A 492 3.81 -17.27 1.62
CA PHE A 492 2.64 -16.83 2.40
C PHE A 492 1.45 -17.80 2.28
N THR A 493 1.30 -18.45 1.11
CA THR A 493 0.23 -19.41 0.80
C THR A 493 0.24 -20.65 1.68
N ALA A 494 1.37 -20.99 2.31
CA ALA A 494 1.45 -22.12 3.24
C ALA A 494 0.88 -21.82 4.64
N SER A 495 0.66 -20.54 4.96
CA SER A 495 0.21 -20.09 6.29
C SER A 495 -1.27 -20.42 6.54
N PRO A 496 -1.69 -20.69 7.80
CA PRO A 496 -3.09 -20.98 8.14
C PRO A 496 -4.11 -19.94 7.62
N GLN A 497 -5.13 -20.40 6.90
CA GLN A 497 -6.24 -19.60 6.37
C GLN A 497 -7.59 -20.12 6.90
N PRO A 498 -8.35 -19.34 7.69
CA PRO A 498 -9.54 -19.83 8.38
C PRO A 498 -10.75 -20.08 7.47
N SER A 499 -11.59 -21.03 7.89
CA SER A 499 -12.93 -21.23 7.33
C SER A 499 -13.90 -20.11 7.73
N PRO A 500 -14.96 -19.85 6.96
CA PRO A 500 -16.00 -18.85 7.27
C PRO A 500 -16.69 -19.02 8.62
N ASP A 501 -16.80 -20.24 9.13
CA ASP A 501 -17.32 -20.51 10.48
C ASP A 501 -16.27 -20.37 11.60
N GLY A 502 -15.00 -20.20 11.24
CA GLY A 502 -13.87 -20.07 12.15
C GLY A 502 -13.48 -21.36 12.90
N THR A 503 -14.04 -22.52 12.54
CA THR A 503 -13.77 -23.79 13.24
C THR A 503 -12.63 -24.61 12.61
N LYS A 504 -12.20 -24.25 11.40
CA LYS A 504 -11.17 -24.94 10.62
C LYS A 504 -10.18 -23.95 10.04
N PHE A 505 -9.02 -24.44 9.61
CA PHE A 505 -8.13 -23.68 8.75
C PHE A 505 -7.43 -24.57 7.71
N LEU A 506 -7.15 -23.96 6.56
CA LEU A 506 -6.37 -24.51 5.46
C LEU A 506 -4.91 -24.12 5.69
N TYR A 507 -3.96 -25.04 5.48
CA TYR A 507 -2.54 -24.71 5.53
C TYR A 507 -1.74 -25.58 4.56
N GLY A 508 -0.51 -25.17 4.25
CA GLY A 508 0.35 -25.84 3.29
C GLY A 508 1.52 -26.56 3.95
N LYS A 509 1.78 -27.81 3.56
CA LYS A 509 2.89 -28.60 4.07
C LYS A 509 3.38 -29.60 3.01
N ASP A 510 4.70 -29.67 2.81
CA ASP A 510 5.36 -30.64 1.93
C ASP A 510 4.86 -30.68 0.47
N GLY A 511 4.36 -29.54 -0.04
CA GLY A 511 3.79 -29.44 -1.39
C GLY A 511 2.31 -29.83 -1.50
N HIS A 512 1.63 -30.02 -0.36
CA HIS A 512 0.20 -30.32 -0.27
C HIS A 512 -0.55 -29.33 0.61
N TYR A 513 -1.86 -29.22 0.38
CA TYR A 513 -2.78 -28.53 1.28
C TYR A 513 -3.49 -29.50 2.23
N TYR A 514 -3.61 -29.05 3.47
CA TYR A 514 -4.24 -29.73 4.58
C TYR A 514 -5.35 -28.88 5.18
N VAL A 515 -6.37 -29.53 5.72
CA VAL A 515 -7.41 -28.90 6.54
C VAL A 515 -7.33 -29.43 7.96
N TYR A 516 -7.15 -28.53 8.92
CA TYR A 516 -7.21 -28.84 10.34
C TYR A 516 -8.56 -28.43 10.92
N ASP A 517 -9.26 -29.36 11.57
CA ASP A 517 -10.49 -29.12 12.34
C ASP A 517 -10.14 -28.90 13.80
N ILE A 518 -10.40 -27.68 14.30
CA ILE A 518 -9.97 -27.28 15.64
C ILE A 518 -10.73 -28.05 16.74
N PRO A 519 -12.08 -28.09 16.75
CA PRO A 519 -12.83 -28.90 17.71
C PRO A 519 -12.48 -30.38 17.67
N ALA A 520 -12.41 -30.98 16.46
CA ALA A 520 -12.18 -32.41 16.31
C ALA A 520 -10.70 -32.81 16.49
N LYS A 521 -9.78 -31.84 16.39
CA LYS A 521 -8.32 -32.05 16.38
C LYS A 521 -7.88 -33.04 15.30
N THR A 522 -8.52 -32.97 14.15
CA THR A 522 -8.21 -33.83 13.00
C THR A 522 -7.53 -33.04 11.92
N ASP A 523 -6.63 -33.70 11.21
CA ASP A 523 -5.83 -33.13 10.13
C ASP A 523 -5.98 -34.01 8.88
N ILE A 524 -6.35 -33.40 7.75
CA ILE A 524 -6.69 -34.12 6.52
C ILE A 524 -5.91 -33.51 5.36
N ASN A 525 -5.08 -34.32 4.69
CA ASN A 525 -4.52 -33.95 3.39
C ASN A 525 -5.62 -33.99 2.34
N ILE A 526 -6.02 -32.83 1.82
CA ILE A 526 -7.11 -32.72 0.85
C ILE A 526 -6.62 -32.73 -0.61
N THR A 527 -5.31 -32.70 -0.83
CA THR A 527 -4.71 -32.59 -2.18
C THR A 527 -3.95 -33.81 -2.66
N GLU A 528 -3.54 -34.71 -1.77
CA GLU A 528 -2.76 -35.90 -2.13
C GLU A 528 -3.41 -36.76 -3.23
N LYS A 529 -4.73 -36.90 -3.19
CA LYS A 529 -5.50 -37.74 -4.14
C LYS A 529 -5.99 -36.96 -5.37
N VAL A 530 -5.68 -35.67 -5.47
CA VAL A 530 -6.08 -34.85 -6.62
C VAL A 530 -5.11 -35.12 -7.76
N PRO A 531 -5.58 -35.34 -9.01
CA PRO A 531 -4.71 -35.71 -10.13
C PRO A 531 -3.95 -34.50 -10.72
N THR A 532 -3.37 -33.67 -9.87
CA THR A 532 -2.50 -32.53 -10.22
C THR A 532 -1.55 -32.20 -9.07
N SER A 533 -0.58 -31.32 -9.30
CA SER A 533 0.31 -30.79 -8.26
C SER A 533 -0.03 -29.35 -7.95
N PHE A 534 0.02 -29.00 -6.66
CA PHE A 534 -0.13 -27.62 -6.19
C PHE A 534 1.22 -26.97 -5.86
N VAL A 535 2.34 -27.63 -6.21
CA VAL A 535 3.67 -27.03 -6.13
C VAL A 535 3.84 -26.05 -7.28
N ASN A 536 4.24 -24.82 -6.95
CA ASN A 536 4.59 -23.80 -7.93
C ASN A 536 5.97 -24.10 -8.52
N THR A 537 6.02 -24.94 -9.56
CA THR A 537 7.28 -25.29 -10.24
C THR A 537 7.86 -24.16 -11.09
N GLU A 538 7.17 -23.03 -11.20
CA GLU A 538 7.65 -21.82 -11.88
C GLU A 538 8.31 -20.82 -10.91
N ASP A 539 8.31 -21.11 -9.61
CA ASP A 539 9.08 -20.38 -8.62
C ASP A 539 10.54 -20.83 -8.70
N ASP A 540 11.42 -19.93 -9.17
CA ASP A 540 12.84 -20.20 -9.35
C ASP A 540 13.72 -19.68 -8.20
N HIS A 541 13.11 -19.35 -7.06
CA HIS A 541 13.81 -18.99 -5.83
C HIS A 541 14.38 -20.21 -5.10
N ASN A 542 15.32 -19.96 -4.19
CA ASN A 542 15.94 -20.99 -3.35
C ASN A 542 15.03 -21.38 -2.16
N VAL A 543 13.87 -21.94 -2.47
CA VAL A 543 12.87 -22.41 -1.49
C VAL A 543 12.38 -23.82 -1.85
N VAL A 544 11.87 -24.56 -0.86
CA VAL A 544 11.47 -25.96 -1.06
C VAL A 544 9.95 -26.07 -1.25
N LYS A 545 9.54 -26.61 -2.40
CA LYS A 545 8.14 -26.91 -2.75
C LYS A 545 7.14 -25.78 -2.41
N PRO A 546 7.37 -24.54 -2.88
CA PRO A 546 6.41 -23.45 -2.67
C PRO A 546 5.05 -23.80 -3.30
N LEU A 547 3.95 -23.36 -2.70
CA LEU A 547 2.60 -23.71 -3.13
C LEU A 547 1.96 -22.63 -4.01
N THR A 548 1.23 -23.06 -5.05
CA THR A 548 0.27 -22.20 -5.77
C THR A 548 -0.84 -21.75 -4.81
N GLY A 549 -1.34 -20.52 -4.96
CA GLY A 549 -2.28 -19.94 -3.97
C GLY A 549 -3.68 -20.57 -3.91
N ALA A 550 -4.32 -20.53 -2.74
CA ALA A 550 -5.74 -20.83 -2.59
C ALA A 550 -6.61 -19.65 -3.05
N ILE A 551 -7.76 -19.95 -3.67
CA ILE A 551 -8.76 -18.95 -4.07
C ILE A 551 -9.67 -18.60 -2.88
N GLY A 552 -10.03 -19.58 -2.05
CA GLY A 552 -10.78 -19.35 -0.82
C GLY A 552 -11.74 -20.49 -0.44
N TRP A 553 -12.30 -20.38 0.76
CA TRP A 553 -13.29 -21.31 1.29
C TRP A 553 -14.69 -21.05 0.73
N SER A 554 -15.48 -22.10 0.54
CA SER A 554 -16.92 -21.96 0.30
C SER A 554 -17.62 -21.45 1.56
N SER A 555 -18.67 -20.65 1.39
CA SER A 555 -19.44 -20.06 2.50
C SER A 555 -20.13 -21.10 3.39
N ASP A 556 -20.36 -22.32 2.87
CA ASP A 556 -20.91 -23.46 3.61
C ASP A 556 -19.83 -24.34 4.27
N ASN A 557 -18.54 -23.96 4.18
CA ASN A 557 -17.38 -24.65 4.75
C ASN A 557 -17.11 -26.05 4.18
N LYS A 558 -17.79 -26.47 3.10
CA LYS A 558 -17.64 -27.83 2.54
C LYS A 558 -16.50 -27.98 1.55
N TYR A 559 -16.05 -26.88 0.95
CA TYR A 559 -15.05 -26.90 -0.11
C TYR A 559 -14.02 -25.79 0.09
N VAL A 560 -12.83 -26.03 -0.46
CA VAL A 560 -11.84 -24.99 -0.73
C VAL A 560 -11.60 -24.96 -2.23
N LEU A 561 -11.57 -23.75 -2.80
CA LEU A 561 -11.12 -23.54 -4.16
C LEU A 561 -9.62 -23.29 -4.16
N ILE A 562 -8.85 -24.12 -4.86
CA ILE A 562 -7.39 -24.02 -4.97
C ILE A 562 -7.00 -24.08 -6.43
N ARG A 563 -6.06 -23.23 -6.87
CA ARG A 563 -5.51 -23.34 -8.23
C ARG A 563 -4.26 -24.19 -8.25
N ASP A 564 -4.08 -24.99 -9.29
CA ASP A 564 -2.74 -25.44 -9.67
C ASP A 564 -2.05 -24.34 -10.53
N LEU A 565 -1.09 -24.70 -11.40
CA LEU A 565 -0.43 -23.74 -12.29
C LEU A 565 -1.34 -23.18 -13.40
N TRP A 566 -2.47 -23.84 -13.69
CA TRP A 566 -3.34 -23.58 -14.83
C TRP A 566 -4.81 -23.48 -14.45
N ASP A 567 -5.33 -24.45 -13.71
CA ASP A 567 -6.74 -24.72 -13.46
C ASP A 567 -7.16 -24.43 -12.02
N ILE A 568 -8.45 -24.16 -11.81
CA ILE A 568 -9.07 -24.00 -10.48
C ILE A 568 -9.81 -25.29 -10.12
N TRP A 569 -9.56 -25.80 -8.92
CA TRP A 569 -10.15 -27.02 -8.39
C TRP A 569 -11.08 -26.71 -7.22
N GLN A 570 -12.25 -27.33 -7.21
CA GLN A 570 -13.12 -27.42 -6.04
C GLN A 570 -12.78 -28.69 -5.27
N ILE A 571 -12.23 -28.53 -4.07
CA ILE A 571 -11.72 -29.64 -3.26
C ILE A 571 -12.59 -29.82 -2.01
N PRO A 572 -13.24 -30.99 -1.84
CA PRO A 572 -14.00 -31.31 -0.63
C PRO A 572 -13.09 -31.37 0.60
N VAL A 573 -13.47 -30.68 1.67
CA VAL A 573 -12.64 -30.61 2.89
C VAL A 573 -12.64 -31.90 3.71
N ASN A 574 -13.57 -32.81 3.42
CA ASN A 574 -13.69 -34.09 4.12
C ASN A 574 -12.69 -35.15 3.64
N GLY A 575 -11.97 -34.92 2.53
CA GLY A 575 -11.02 -35.86 1.93
C GLY A 575 -11.61 -37.18 1.40
N LYS A 576 -12.95 -37.33 1.41
CA LYS A 576 -13.67 -38.55 1.01
C LYS A 576 -14.22 -38.48 -0.40
N GLU A 577 -14.58 -37.28 -0.86
CA GLU A 577 -15.13 -37.04 -2.19
C GLU A 577 -14.02 -36.61 -3.15
N ALA A 578 -14.19 -36.92 -4.45
CA ALA A 578 -13.23 -36.51 -5.46
C ALA A 578 -13.26 -35.00 -5.68
N ALA A 579 -12.09 -34.40 -5.84
CA ALA A 579 -11.98 -33.01 -6.27
C ALA A 579 -12.47 -32.84 -7.71
N VAL A 580 -12.99 -31.65 -8.01
CA VAL A 580 -13.55 -31.31 -9.31
C VAL A 580 -12.70 -30.21 -9.94
N ASN A 581 -12.12 -30.48 -11.11
CA ASN A 581 -11.51 -29.43 -11.93
C ASN A 581 -12.63 -28.55 -12.51
N LEU A 582 -12.73 -27.31 -12.05
CA LEU A 582 -13.82 -26.41 -12.45
C LEU A 582 -13.58 -25.79 -13.83
N THR A 583 -12.33 -25.67 -14.25
CA THR A 583 -11.96 -24.95 -15.47
C THR A 583 -11.68 -25.92 -16.62
N VAL A 584 -11.21 -27.14 -16.32
CA VAL A 584 -11.06 -28.31 -17.20
C VAL A 584 -10.02 -28.17 -18.31
N ASN A 585 -9.86 -27.00 -18.90
CA ASN A 585 -9.06 -26.78 -20.11
C ASN A 585 -7.80 -25.95 -19.91
N GLY A 586 -7.50 -25.46 -18.70
CA GLY A 586 -6.39 -24.55 -18.45
C GLY A 586 -5.04 -25.12 -18.89
N GLY A 587 -4.69 -26.30 -18.38
CA GLY A 587 -3.41 -26.95 -18.71
C GLY A 587 -3.29 -27.40 -20.18
N LYS A 588 -4.43 -27.77 -20.79
CA LYS A 588 -4.54 -28.22 -22.19
C LYS A 588 -4.37 -27.06 -23.16
N ASP A 589 -5.12 -25.98 -22.94
CA ASP A 589 -5.21 -24.84 -23.84
C ASP A 589 -4.20 -23.74 -23.48
N LYS A 590 -3.39 -23.96 -22.44
CA LYS A 590 -2.41 -23.01 -21.88
C LYS A 590 -3.04 -21.69 -21.43
N ILE A 591 -4.21 -21.81 -20.80
CA ILE A 591 -4.96 -20.73 -20.18
C ILE A 591 -4.75 -20.82 -18.67
N ARG A 592 -4.29 -19.74 -18.06
CA ARG A 592 -4.21 -19.60 -16.61
C ARG A 592 -5.49 -18.99 -16.07
N TYR A 593 -6.12 -19.69 -15.14
CA TYR A 593 -7.20 -19.20 -14.31
C TYR A 593 -6.60 -18.67 -13.00
N GLN A 594 -6.43 -17.35 -12.91
CA GLN A 594 -5.48 -16.76 -11.96
C GLN A 594 -6.07 -16.46 -10.59
N THR A 595 -7.11 -15.62 -10.54
CA THR A 595 -7.76 -15.15 -9.31
C THR A 595 -9.26 -14.98 -9.55
N ARG A 596 -10.04 -15.00 -8.46
CA ARG A 596 -11.48 -14.69 -8.49
C ARG A 596 -11.70 -13.19 -8.31
N TYR A 597 -12.69 -12.65 -9.02
CA TYR A 597 -13.20 -11.31 -8.76
C TYR A 597 -14.17 -11.32 -7.56
N VAL A 598 -13.89 -10.49 -6.57
CA VAL A 598 -14.78 -10.26 -5.41
C VAL A 598 -15.79 -9.18 -5.78
N LEU A 599 -17.03 -9.59 -6.04
CA LEU A 599 -18.10 -8.69 -6.49
C LEU A 599 -18.98 -8.17 -5.35
N ASP A 600 -18.98 -8.87 -4.22
CA ASP A 600 -19.66 -8.46 -3.00
C ASP A 600 -18.60 -8.29 -1.91
N ARG A 601 -18.44 -7.07 -1.40
CA ARG A 601 -17.43 -6.75 -0.39
C ARG A 601 -17.82 -7.26 1.00
N ASP A 602 -19.10 -7.55 1.21
CA ASP A 602 -19.65 -8.01 2.48
C ASP A 602 -19.70 -9.57 2.53
N GLU A 603 -19.22 -10.26 1.49
CA GLU A 603 -19.28 -11.73 1.42
C GLU A 603 -18.42 -12.44 2.50
N LYS A 604 -18.95 -13.53 3.05
CA LYS A 604 -18.23 -14.41 4.00
C LYS A 604 -18.01 -15.78 3.36
N GLY A 605 -16.85 -15.95 2.76
CA GLY A 605 -16.57 -17.12 1.92
C GLY A 605 -17.31 -17.08 0.59
N ILE A 606 -17.00 -18.05 -0.26
CA ILE A 606 -17.46 -18.13 -1.64
C ILE A 606 -18.84 -18.80 -1.68
N ASP A 607 -19.89 -18.04 -2.03
CA ASP A 607 -21.22 -18.60 -2.27
C ASP A 607 -21.28 -19.38 -3.60
N LEU A 608 -21.12 -20.69 -3.51
CA LEU A 608 -21.13 -21.60 -4.67
C LEU A 608 -22.52 -21.77 -5.32
N LYS A 609 -23.57 -21.16 -4.76
CA LYS A 609 -24.90 -21.09 -5.40
C LYS A 609 -25.00 -19.96 -6.41
N LYS A 610 -24.02 -19.06 -6.43
CA LYS A 610 -23.92 -17.95 -7.38
C LYS A 610 -22.81 -18.22 -8.39
N PRO A 611 -22.90 -17.68 -9.62
CA PRO A 611 -21.79 -17.74 -10.56
C PRO A 611 -20.56 -17.05 -9.98
N ILE A 612 -19.39 -17.65 -10.19
CA ILE A 612 -18.11 -17.02 -9.85
C ILE A 612 -17.41 -16.52 -11.12
N TYR A 613 -16.73 -15.40 -11.00
CA TYR A 613 -16.01 -14.77 -12.11
C TYR A 613 -14.51 -14.81 -11.81
N VAL A 614 -13.73 -15.26 -12.78
CA VAL A 614 -12.30 -15.50 -12.65
C VAL A 614 -11.53 -14.78 -13.75
N ARG A 615 -10.39 -14.21 -13.38
CA ARG A 615 -9.46 -13.64 -14.35
C ARG A 615 -8.79 -14.76 -15.14
N THR A 616 -8.91 -14.70 -16.45
CA THR A 616 -8.26 -15.64 -17.37
C THR A 616 -7.15 -15.00 -18.16
N TYR A 617 -6.08 -15.74 -18.40
CA TYR A 617 -4.88 -15.23 -19.05
C TYR A 617 -4.22 -16.30 -19.91
N GLY A 618 -3.95 -16.00 -21.18
CA GLY A 618 -3.27 -16.92 -22.09
C GLY A 618 -1.77 -16.74 -21.96
N GLU A 619 -1.07 -17.75 -21.43
CA GLU A 619 0.36 -17.60 -21.14
C GLU A 619 1.15 -17.25 -22.40
N TRP A 620 0.86 -17.90 -23.52
CA TRP A 620 1.60 -17.75 -24.77
C TRP A 620 1.01 -16.73 -25.74
N THR A 621 -0.27 -16.40 -25.60
CA THR A 621 -0.96 -15.42 -26.47
C THR A 621 -1.03 -14.04 -25.86
N LYS A 622 -0.84 -13.92 -24.53
CA LYS A 622 -1.04 -12.70 -23.73
C LYS A 622 -2.46 -12.15 -23.78
N LYS A 623 -3.41 -12.91 -24.34
CA LYS A 623 -4.84 -12.63 -24.24
C LYS A 623 -5.24 -12.63 -22.78
N SER A 624 -6.17 -11.77 -22.41
CA SER A 624 -6.75 -11.80 -21.08
C SER A 624 -8.26 -11.65 -21.14
N GLY A 625 -8.89 -11.97 -20.02
CA GLY A 625 -10.31 -12.18 -20.02
C GLY A 625 -10.94 -12.33 -18.67
N ILE A 626 -12.26 -12.47 -18.73
CA ILE A 626 -13.13 -12.81 -17.60
C ILE A 626 -13.85 -14.08 -18.02
N SER A 627 -13.70 -15.14 -17.24
CA SER A 627 -14.51 -16.34 -17.38
C SER A 627 -15.46 -16.48 -16.20
N ARG A 628 -16.59 -17.13 -16.44
CA ARG A 628 -17.63 -17.39 -15.47
C ARG A 628 -17.80 -18.89 -15.26
N ILE A 629 -17.83 -19.33 -14.01
CA ILE A 629 -18.12 -20.70 -13.64
C ILE A 629 -19.49 -20.70 -12.96
N GLU A 630 -20.40 -21.53 -13.45
CA GLU A 630 -21.79 -21.53 -13.01
C GLU A 630 -22.01 -22.45 -11.79
N PRO A 631 -23.06 -22.19 -11.00
CA PRO A 631 -23.50 -23.12 -9.97
C PRO A 631 -24.05 -24.42 -10.58
N GLY A 632 -23.91 -25.51 -9.84
CA GLY A 632 -24.41 -26.84 -10.16
C GLY A 632 -24.99 -27.55 -8.92
N LYS A 633 -25.32 -28.84 -9.05
CA LYS A 633 -25.98 -29.60 -7.96
C LYS A 633 -25.07 -29.84 -6.74
N LYS A 634 -23.74 -29.91 -6.93
CA LYS A 634 -22.73 -30.21 -5.89
C LYS A 634 -21.68 -29.11 -5.78
N GLY A 635 -22.10 -27.85 -5.67
CA GLY A 635 -21.22 -26.68 -5.74
C GLY A 635 -21.17 -26.14 -7.16
N LEU A 636 -19.99 -25.86 -7.69
CA LEU A 636 -19.82 -25.32 -9.05
C LEU A 636 -19.76 -26.42 -10.10
N GLN A 637 -20.21 -26.12 -11.33
CA GLN A 637 -20.14 -27.06 -12.44
C GLN A 637 -18.82 -26.93 -13.22
N PRO A 638 -18.17 -28.03 -13.63
CA PRO A 638 -17.02 -28.00 -14.53
C PRO A 638 -17.33 -27.31 -15.86
N GLY A 639 -16.35 -26.55 -16.35
CA GLY A 639 -16.41 -25.84 -17.62
C GLY A 639 -16.62 -24.34 -17.40
N ALA A 640 -15.51 -23.60 -17.39
CA ALA A 640 -15.56 -22.14 -17.32
C ALA A 640 -16.00 -21.55 -18.66
N LYS A 641 -17.06 -20.73 -18.66
CA LYS A 641 -17.52 -19.99 -19.82
C LYS A 641 -16.73 -18.70 -19.96
N SER A 642 -15.96 -18.56 -21.02
CA SER A 642 -15.31 -17.30 -21.36
C SER A 642 -16.36 -16.22 -21.71
N LEU A 643 -16.33 -15.08 -21.03
CA LEU A 643 -17.15 -13.90 -21.34
C LEU A 643 -16.35 -12.85 -22.12
N ILE A 644 -15.08 -12.69 -21.77
CA ILE A 644 -14.12 -11.85 -22.49
C ILE A 644 -12.88 -12.69 -22.72
N TRP A 645 -12.37 -12.70 -23.95
CA TRP A 645 -11.09 -13.32 -24.29
C TRP A 645 -10.52 -12.63 -25.51
N ASP A 646 -9.65 -11.66 -25.27
CA ASP A 646 -9.22 -10.73 -26.31
C ASP A 646 -7.75 -10.32 -26.11
N ASP A 647 -7.16 -9.74 -27.14
CA ASP A 647 -5.79 -9.22 -27.18
C ASP A 647 -5.68 -7.88 -26.42
N VAL A 648 -6.13 -7.90 -25.17
CA VAL A 648 -6.24 -6.77 -24.26
C VAL A 648 -5.77 -7.18 -22.87
N SER A 649 -5.52 -6.21 -22.00
CA SER A 649 -5.41 -6.40 -20.56
C SER A 649 -6.76 -6.07 -19.91
N VAL A 650 -7.35 -7.05 -19.22
CA VAL A 650 -8.52 -6.90 -18.35
C VAL A 650 -8.06 -6.95 -16.90
N SER A 651 -8.49 -5.97 -16.11
CA SER A 651 -8.06 -5.82 -14.72
C SER A 651 -9.22 -5.66 -13.75
N ILE A 652 -9.87 -4.51 -13.71
CA ILE A 652 -10.97 -4.22 -12.78
C ILE A 652 -12.24 -4.91 -13.26
N PHE A 653 -12.95 -5.58 -12.34
CA PHE A 653 -14.30 -6.09 -12.56
C PHE A 653 -15.14 -5.86 -11.30
N ALA A 654 -16.29 -5.23 -11.44
CA ALA A 654 -17.17 -4.85 -10.35
C ALA A 654 -18.64 -5.02 -10.76
N LYS A 655 -19.52 -5.14 -9.77
CA LYS A 655 -20.98 -5.19 -9.94
C LYS A 655 -21.61 -4.04 -9.17
N ALA A 656 -22.67 -3.43 -9.71
CA ALA A 656 -23.56 -2.57 -8.96
C ALA A 656 -24.15 -3.36 -7.78
N LYS A 657 -24.12 -2.77 -6.60
CA LYS A 657 -24.55 -3.45 -5.37
C LYS A 657 -26.00 -3.95 -5.48
N ASN A 658 -26.89 -3.10 -6.02
CA ASN A 658 -28.34 -3.29 -6.03
C ASN A 658 -28.91 -3.56 -7.45
N ALA A 659 -28.06 -3.81 -8.46
CA ALA A 659 -28.49 -4.09 -9.83
C ALA A 659 -27.59 -5.12 -10.53
N ASP A 660 -28.10 -5.77 -11.57
CA ASP A 660 -27.33 -6.66 -12.46
C ASP A 660 -26.56 -5.89 -13.53
N THR A 661 -25.92 -4.80 -13.11
CA THR A 661 -25.05 -3.97 -13.92
C THR A 661 -23.61 -4.24 -13.52
N TYR A 662 -22.76 -4.57 -14.48
CA TYR A 662 -21.38 -4.95 -14.28
C TYR A 662 -20.47 -3.98 -15.01
N MET A 663 -19.33 -3.68 -14.42
CA MET A 663 -18.32 -2.80 -14.97
C MET A 663 -16.99 -3.53 -15.05
N TYR A 664 -16.28 -3.42 -16.17
CA TYR A 664 -14.91 -3.92 -16.30
C TYR A 664 -14.01 -2.90 -17.02
N SER A 665 -12.71 -2.98 -16.80
CA SER A 665 -11.71 -2.22 -17.55
C SER A 665 -11.06 -3.06 -18.65
N LYS A 666 -10.76 -2.40 -19.78
CA LYS A 666 -9.91 -2.94 -20.86
C LYS A 666 -8.86 -1.90 -21.23
N GLU A 667 -7.68 -2.38 -21.58
CA GLU A 667 -6.62 -1.58 -22.17
C GLU A 667 -5.81 -2.40 -23.16
N THR A 668 -5.09 -1.71 -24.03
CA THR A 668 -3.98 -2.30 -24.78
C THR A 668 -2.77 -1.39 -24.57
N PHE A 669 -1.59 -1.76 -25.06
CA PHE A 669 -0.46 -0.84 -25.02
C PHE A 669 -0.73 0.51 -25.71
N SER A 670 -1.49 0.49 -26.81
CA SER A 670 -1.77 1.71 -27.59
C SER A 670 -3.06 2.41 -27.19
N GLN A 671 -3.97 1.73 -26.48
CA GLN A 671 -5.26 2.28 -26.05
C GLN A 671 -5.32 2.43 -24.53
N PRO A 672 -5.60 3.64 -24.00
CA PRO A 672 -5.75 3.89 -22.58
C PRO A 672 -6.72 2.93 -21.89
N THR A 673 -6.56 2.76 -20.58
CA THR A 673 -7.54 2.02 -19.77
C THR A 673 -8.90 2.69 -19.86
N GLU A 674 -9.88 1.96 -20.38
CA GLU A 674 -11.27 2.39 -20.52
C GLU A 674 -12.20 1.42 -19.82
N PHE A 675 -13.29 1.94 -19.27
CA PHE A 675 -14.29 1.18 -18.54
C PHE A 675 -15.53 0.97 -19.40
N TYR A 676 -16.06 -0.24 -19.30
CA TYR A 676 -17.21 -0.72 -20.03
C TYR A 676 -18.26 -1.20 -19.03
N VAL A 677 -19.52 -0.90 -19.31
CA VAL A 677 -20.65 -1.29 -18.46
C VAL A 677 -21.66 -2.10 -19.27
N GLY A 678 -22.10 -3.23 -18.72
CA GLY A 678 -23.03 -4.15 -19.35
C GLY A 678 -23.75 -5.05 -18.34
N GLY A 679 -24.56 -5.99 -18.84
CA GLY A 679 -25.23 -6.99 -18.02
C GLY A 679 -24.33 -8.17 -17.61
N PRO A 680 -24.88 -9.21 -16.94
CA PRO A 680 -24.10 -10.36 -16.45
C PRO A 680 -23.35 -11.17 -17.52
N SER A 681 -23.78 -11.12 -18.78
CA SER A 681 -23.08 -11.79 -19.89
C SER A 681 -21.93 -10.95 -20.46
N LEU A 682 -21.87 -9.65 -20.13
CA LEU A 682 -20.93 -8.65 -20.67
C LEU A 682 -21.06 -8.41 -22.19
N ASP A 683 -22.02 -9.05 -22.85
CA ASP A 683 -22.35 -8.80 -24.24
C ASP A 683 -22.83 -7.36 -24.43
N ASN A 684 -22.43 -6.73 -25.52
CA ASN A 684 -22.82 -5.35 -25.87
C ASN A 684 -22.50 -4.30 -24.78
N ALA A 685 -21.53 -4.56 -23.89
CA ALA A 685 -21.11 -3.60 -22.88
C ALA A 685 -20.63 -2.29 -23.52
N LYS A 686 -21.07 -1.16 -22.99
CA LYS A 686 -20.82 0.18 -23.53
C LYS A 686 -19.63 0.84 -22.84
N LYS A 687 -18.77 1.51 -23.60
CA LYS A 687 -17.69 2.34 -23.04
C LYS A 687 -18.28 3.54 -22.32
N VAL A 688 -17.95 3.71 -21.04
CA VAL A 688 -18.48 4.81 -20.20
C VAL A 688 -17.44 5.84 -19.78
N THR A 689 -16.16 5.62 -20.11
CA THR A 689 -15.07 6.56 -19.85
C THR A 689 -14.44 7.11 -21.13
N GLU A 690 -13.70 8.19 -20.97
CA GLU A 690 -12.78 8.74 -21.96
C GLU A 690 -11.47 9.09 -21.24
N ASN A 691 -10.55 8.13 -21.21
CA ASN A 691 -9.24 8.30 -20.58
C ASN A 691 -8.22 8.89 -21.56
N ALA A 692 -7.28 9.69 -21.06
CA ALA A 692 -6.25 10.36 -21.87
C ALA A 692 -6.80 11.12 -23.09
N PRO A 693 -7.76 12.06 -22.91
CA PRO A 693 -8.44 12.74 -24.02
C PRO A 693 -7.49 13.55 -24.93
N ASP A 694 -6.33 13.95 -24.41
CA ASP A 694 -5.34 14.72 -25.16
C ASP A 694 -4.35 13.86 -25.96
N ARG A 695 -4.46 12.52 -25.90
CA ARG A 695 -3.54 11.59 -26.56
C ARG A 695 -3.35 11.88 -28.05
N ASN A 696 -4.44 12.20 -28.76
CA ASN A 696 -4.42 12.41 -30.21
C ASN A 696 -3.64 13.66 -30.65
N LYS A 697 -3.23 14.54 -29.73
CA LYS A 697 -2.30 15.64 -30.00
C LYS A 697 -0.88 15.15 -30.25
N TYR A 698 -0.58 13.91 -29.88
CA TYR A 698 0.76 13.34 -29.91
C TYR A 698 0.86 12.14 -30.83
N THR A 699 2.04 11.95 -31.43
CA THR A 699 2.38 10.71 -32.12
C THR A 699 2.46 9.59 -31.08
N TRP A 700 1.70 8.52 -31.31
CA TRP A 700 1.62 7.39 -30.40
C TRP A 700 2.05 6.11 -31.10
N SER A 701 2.51 5.14 -30.31
CA SER A 701 2.82 3.82 -30.84
C SER A 701 1.59 3.19 -31.52
N PRO A 702 1.76 2.58 -32.71
CA PRO A 702 0.68 1.86 -33.37
C PRO A 702 0.39 0.51 -32.73
N GLY A 703 1.26 -0.02 -31.86
CA GLY A 703 1.05 -1.31 -31.21
C GLY A 703 2.32 -2.00 -30.74
N VAL A 704 2.20 -3.30 -30.54
CA VAL A 704 3.21 -4.16 -29.92
C VAL A 704 3.27 -5.50 -30.66
N GLN A 705 4.44 -6.14 -30.66
CA GLN A 705 4.67 -7.48 -31.18
C GLN A 705 5.15 -8.39 -30.06
N LEU A 706 4.63 -9.62 -30.02
CA LEU A 706 5.11 -10.66 -29.12
C LEU A 706 6.23 -11.44 -29.83
N VAL A 707 7.41 -11.48 -29.23
CA VAL A 707 8.60 -12.13 -29.78
C VAL A 707 8.85 -13.41 -28.99
N ASN A 708 8.75 -14.57 -29.65
CA ASN A 708 9.11 -15.85 -29.04
C ASN A 708 10.60 -16.12 -29.21
N TYR A 709 11.24 -16.66 -28.18
CA TYR A 709 12.64 -17.05 -28.25
C TYR A 709 12.94 -18.22 -27.30
N VAL A 710 14.11 -18.84 -27.49
CA VAL A 710 14.62 -19.88 -26.61
C VAL A 710 15.86 -19.32 -25.92
N SER A 711 15.93 -19.45 -24.59
CA SER A 711 17.11 -19.05 -23.82
C SER A 711 18.31 -19.92 -24.19
N ASP A 712 19.53 -19.48 -23.86
CA ASP A 712 20.73 -20.31 -24.02
C ASP A 712 20.69 -21.59 -23.13
N LYS A 713 19.72 -21.69 -22.21
CA LYS A 713 19.48 -22.86 -21.37
C LYS A 713 18.29 -23.73 -21.84
N GLY A 714 17.71 -23.42 -22.99
CA GLY A 714 16.63 -24.21 -23.60
C GLY A 714 15.23 -23.86 -23.11
N ASP A 715 15.09 -22.82 -22.27
CA ASP A 715 13.78 -22.38 -21.79
C ASP A 715 13.05 -21.64 -22.92
N SER A 716 11.81 -22.05 -23.22
CA SER A 716 10.95 -21.30 -24.16
C SER A 716 10.39 -20.07 -23.43
N LEU A 717 10.64 -18.88 -23.99
CA LEU A 717 10.32 -17.59 -23.37
C LEU A 717 9.76 -16.60 -24.40
N GLN A 718 9.26 -15.47 -23.92
CA GLN A 718 8.68 -14.42 -24.77
C GLN A 718 9.21 -13.03 -24.39
N GLY A 719 9.03 -12.07 -25.28
CA GLY A 719 9.32 -10.66 -25.04
C GLY A 719 8.32 -9.75 -25.74
N ALA A 720 8.02 -8.61 -25.14
CA ALA A 720 7.14 -7.60 -25.70
C ALA A 720 7.97 -6.54 -26.46
N LEU A 721 7.77 -6.44 -27.78
CA LEU A 721 8.41 -5.44 -28.65
C LEU A 721 7.40 -4.35 -29.01
N PHE A 722 7.46 -3.23 -28.30
CA PHE A 722 6.63 -2.06 -28.53
C PHE A 722 7.17 -1.25 -29.70
N LEU A 723 6.29 -0.97 -30.67
CA LEU A 723 6.67 -0.29 -31.89
C LEU A 723 6.83 1.22 -31.63
N PRO A 724 7.75 1.91 -32.31
CA PRO A 724 7.85 3.36 -32.24
C PRO A 724 6.62 4.02 -32.86
N ALA A 725 6.30 5.23 -32.40
CA ALA A 725 5.32 6.06 -33.08
C ALA A 725 5.79 6.37 -34.52
N GLY A 726 4.86 6.28 -35.48
CA GLY A 726 5.19 6.39 -36.90
C GLY A 726 5.99 5.20 -37.45
N TYR A 727 5.80 4.00 -36.89
CA TYR A 727 6.41 2.78 -37.41
C TYR A 727 6.04 2.53 -38.89
N GLU A 728 7.06 2.30 -39.72
CA GLU A 728 6.99 1.96 -41.13
C GLU A 728 7.59 0.57 -41.31
N LYS A 729 6.83 -0.33 -41.95
CA LYS A 729 7.29 -1.70 -42.19
C LYS A 729 8.57 -1.69 -43.05
N GLY A 730 9.59 -2.41 -42.59
CA GLY A 730 10.90 -2.52 -43.27
C GLY A 730 11.93 -1.47 -42.83
N LYS A 731 11.51 -0.45 -42.06
CA LYS A 731 12.42 0.51 -41.43
C LYS A 731 12.86 -0.02 -40.05
N LYS A 732 14.15 0.14 -39.75
CA LYS A 732 14.75 -0.21 -38.47
C LYS A 732 14.84 1.01 -37.56
N TYR A 733 14.67 0.81 -36.26
CA TYR A 733 14.57 1.89 -35.28
C TYR A 733 15.53 1.71 -34.11
N PRO A 734 16.08 2.81 -33.56
CA PRO A 734 16.84 2.77 -32.32
C PRO A 734 15.96 2.18 -31.22
N THR A 735 16.53 1.32 -30.38
CA THR A 735 15.75 0.54 -29.42
C THR A 735 16.31 0.66 -28.01
N VAL A 736 15.43 0.80 -27.02
CA VAL A 736 15.79 0.63 -25.60
C VAL A 736 15.21 -0.67 -25.10
N VAL A 737 16.07 -1.52 -24.53
CA VAL A 737 15.69 -2.78 -23.91
C VAL A 737 15.54 -2.56 -22.41
N TYR A 738 14.40 -2.91 -21.85
CA TYR A 738 14.09 -2.82 -20.42
C TYR A 738 13.72 -4.19 -19.86
N TYR A 739 14.24 -4.55 -18.70
CA TYR A 739 14.02 -5.86 -18.09
C TYR A 739 14.07 -5.80 -16.56
N TYR A 740 13.51 -6.84 -15.94
CA TYR A 740 13.62 -7.08 -14.50
C TYR A 740 13.52 -8.58 -14.21
N GLU A 741 12.36 -9.19 -14.50
CA GLU A 741 12.14 -10.64 -14.47
C GLU A 741 11.31 -11.03 -15.70
N LYS A 742 10.14 -11.67 -15.54
CA LYS A 742 9.18 -11.86 -16.63
C LYS A 742 8.41 -10.56 -16.89
N MET A 743 8.49 -10.04 -18.11
CA MET A 743 7.95 -8.73 -18.51
C MET A 743 7.00 -8.82 -19.71
N SER A 744 7.04 -9.90 -20.50
CA SER A 744 6.14 -10.11 -21.63
C SER A 744 4.67 -10.15 -21.19
N GLN A 745 4.40 -10.41 -19.91
CA GLN A 745 3.07 -10.40 -19.33
C GLN A 745 2.42 -9.02 -19.35
N SER A 746 3.21 -7.94 -19.46
CA SER A 746 2.72 -6.56 -19.63
C SER A 746 2.52 -6.15 -21.09
N LEU A 747 2.51 -7.08 -22.06
CA LEU A 747 2.34 -6.81 -23.50
C LEU A 747 1.19 -5.81 -23.77
N ASN A 748 0.06 -6.02 -23.10
CA ASN A 748 -1.16 -5.22 -23.30
C ASN A 748 -1.32 -4.08 -22.31
N SER A 749 -0.36 -3.86 -21.40
CA SER A 749 -0.49 -2.82 -20.37
C SER A 749 -0.28 -1.42 -20.95
N TYR A 750 -1.22 -0.51 -20.67
CA TYR A 750 -1.10 0.88 -21.05
C TYR A 750 -0.23 1.64 -20.04
N SER A 751 0.63 2.54 -20.53
CA SER A 751 1.42 3.44 -19.69
C SER A 751 1.02 4.89 -19.95
N ASN A 752 0.44 5.55 -18.94
CA ASN A 752 0.31 7.00 -18.99
C ASN A 752 1.72 7.65 -18.99
N PRO A 753 1.93 8.72 -19.75
CA PRO A 753 3.06 9.63 -19.55
C PRO A 753 3.08 10.11 -18.09
N ASP A 754 4.20 9.90 -17.43
CA ASP A 754 4.50 10.36 -16.06
C ASP A 754 6.03 10.53 -15.96
N PHE A 755 6.53 10.98 -14.82
CA PHE A 755 7.95 11.05 -14.49
C PHE A 755 8.32 9.95 -13.49
N PRO A 756 8.57 8.67 -13.81
CA PRO A 756 8.68 7.63 -12.77
C PRO A 756 9.93 7.77 -11.90
N GLY A 757 9.91 7.18 -10.69
CA GLY A 757 11.02 7.28 -9.72
C GLY A 757 12.36 6.71 -10.20
N GLY A 758 12.35 5.81 -11.18
CA GLY A 758 13.53 5.31 -11.89
C GLY A 758 13.73 5.91 -13.29
N GLY A 759 13.03 7.00 -13.63
CA GLY A 759 13.13 7.73 -14.91
C GLY A 759 12.51 7.06 -16.14
N TRP A 760 12.16 5.77 -16.06
CA TRP A 760 11.69 4.96 -17.19
C TRP A 760 10.19 5.08 -17.44
N ASN A 761 9.78 5.47 -18.66
CA ASN A 761 8.39 5.44 -19.10
C ASN A 761 8.31 5.03 -20.59
N PRO A 762 7.77 3.85 -20.94
CA PRO A 762 7.81 3.35 -22.33
C PRO A 762 7.01 4.20 -23.32
N ALA A 763 5.94 4.89 -22.88
CA ALA A 763 5.17 5.77 -23.75
C ALA A 763 5.99 6.98 -24.20
N MET A 764 6.85 7.52 -23.33
CA MET A 764 7.74 8.64 -23.66
C MET A 764 8.78 8.25 -24.71
N TYR A 765 9.37 7.05 -24.61
CA TYR A 765 10.35 6.56 -25.59
C TYR A 765 9.71 6.20 -26.93
N THR A 766 8.60 5.45 -26.92
CA THR A 766 7.89 5.09 -28.16
C THR A 766 7.34 6.32 -28.90
N SER A 767 6.80 7.32 -28.20
CA SER A 767 6.38 8.60 -28.80
C SER A 767 7.54 9.36 -29.45
N ASN A 768 8.77 9.16 -28.98
CA ASN A 768 9.99 9.80 -29.48
C ASN A 768 10.78 8.94 -30.49
N GLY A 769 10.13 7.96 -31.12
CA GLY A 769 10.69 7.20 -32.24
C GLY A 769 11.64 6.06 -31.84
N TYR A 770 11.60 5.61 -30.58
CA TYR A 770 12.27 4.39 -30.15
C TYR A 770 11.35 3.18 -30.26
N ALA A 771 11.87 2.06 -30.73
CA ALA A 771 11.31 0.77 -30.33
C ALA A 771 11.66 0.52 -28.85
N VAL A 772 10.80 -0.20 -28.14
CA VAL A 772 11.06 -0.62 -26.75
C VAL A 772 10.90 -2.13 -26.68
N PHE A 773 11.88 -2.84 -26.14
CA PHE A 773 11.83 -4.29 -26.01
C PHE A 773 11.91 -4.73 -24.55
N MET A 774 10.97 -5.56 -24.11
CA MET A 774 10.91 -6.08 -22.75
C MET A 774 10.89 -7.62 -22.77
N PRO A 775 12.07 -8.27 -22.67
CA PRO A 775 12.16 -9.73 -22.64
C PRO A 775 11.86 -10.30 -21.25
N ASP A 776 11.40 -11.55 -21.22
CA ASP A 776 11.35 -12.34 -19.99
C ASP A 776 12.75 -12.77 -19.53
N ILE A 777 12.93 -12.98 -18.23
CA ILE A 777 14.12 -13.60 -17.64
C ILE A 777 13.64 -14.67 -16.65
N VAL A 778 14.27 -15.84 -16.71
CA VAL A 778 14.14 -16.93 -15.72
C VAL A 778 15.51 -17.27 -15.18
N TYR A 779 15.59 -17.78 -13.96
CA TYR A 779 16.84 -17.89 -13.24
C TYR A 779 17.27 -19.32 -13.00
N LYS A 780 18.59 -19.53 -13.00
CA LYS A 780 19.22 -20.72 -12.43
C LYS A 780 19.86 -20.32 -11.10
N ILE A 781 19.70 -21.19 -10.10
CA ILE A 781 20.30 -21.02 -8.76
C ILE A 781 21.80 -20.78 -8.88
N ASP A 782 22.33 -19.88 -8.05
CA ASP A 782 23.73 -19.41 -8.03
C ASP A 782 24.19 -18.61 -9.25
N ASP A 783 23.37 -18.44 -10.29
CA ASP A 783 23.74 -17.74 -11.53
C ASP A 783 22.76 -16.64 -11.95
N PRO A 784 22.37 -15.71 -11.05
CA PRO A 784 21.43 -14.66 -11.39
C PRO A 784 21.88 -13.75 -12.55
N GLY A 785 23.16 -13.40 -12.61
CA GLY A 785 23.71 -12.51 -13.64
C GLY A 785 23.82 -13.19 -15.00
N MET A 786 24.34 -14.42 -15.02
CA MET A 786 24.41 -15.20 -16.26
C MET A 786 23.04 -15.61 -16.76
N SER A 787 22.06 -15.82 -15.88
CA SER A 787 20.66 -16.02 -16.29
C SER A 787 20.13 -14.83 -17.10
N ALA A 788 20.45 -13.60 -16.70
CA ALA A 788 20.13 -12.42 -17.52
C ALA A 788 20.81 -12.44 -18.89
N VAL A 789 22.07 -12.89 -18.99
CA VAL A 789 22.77 -13.06 -20.28
C VAL A 789 22.07 -14.10 -21.16
N TRP A 790 21.80 -15.29 -20.60
CA TRP A 790 21.20 -16.43 -21.29
C TRP A 790 19.77 -16.16 -21.77
N CYS A 791 19.06 -15.23 -21.14
CA CYS A 791 17.73 -14.81 -21.58
C CYS A 791 17.78 -13.61 -22.52
N VAL A 792 18.46 -12.51 -22.13
CA VAL A 792 18.38 -11.22 -22.84
C VAL A 792 19.06 -11.26 -24.20
N LEU A 793 20.24 -11.89 -24.35
CA LEU A 793 20.94 -11.86 -25.64
C LEU A 793 20.21 -12.65 -26.73
N PRO A 794 19.71 -13.88 -26.48
CA PRO A 794 18.86 -14.57 -27.45
C PRO A 794 17.56 -13.81 -27.74
N ALA A 795 16.94 -13.21 -26.72
CA ALA A 795 15.73 -12.41 -26.90
C ALA A 795 15.95 -11.22 -27.84
N VAL A 796 17.05 -10.47 -27.64
CA VAL A 796 17.40 -9.33 -28.51
C VAL A 796 17.68 -9.79 -29.94
N LYS A 797 18.39 -10.92 -30.13
CA LYS A 797 18.61 -11.50 -31.47
C LYS A 797 17.28 -11.85 -32.15
N ALA A 798 16.36 -12.49 -31.43
CA ALA A 798 15.02 -12.79 -31.95
C ALA A 798 14.24 -11.52 -32.29
N ALA A 799 14.36 -10.47 -31.48
CA ALA A 799 13.72 -9.19 -31.73
C ALA A 799 14.34 -8.44 -32.93
N ILE A 800 15.66 -8.53 -33.16
CA ILE A 800 16.32 -8.02 -34.38
C ILE A 800 15.77 -8.71 -35.63
N ALA A 801 15.52 -10.02 -35.57
CA ALA A 801 15.00 -10.79 -36.71
C ALA A 801 13.59 -10.36 -37.15
N THR A 802 12.84 -9.61 -36.33
CA THR A 802 11.55 -9.02 -36.72
C THR A 802 11.69 -7.90 -37.78
N GLY A 803 12.89 -7.35 -37.94
CA GLY A 803 13.18 -6.22 -38.83
C GLY A 803 12.85 -4.84 -38.24
N VAL A 804 12.33 -4.76 -37.01
CA VAL A 804 11.99 -3.49 -36.34
C VAL A 804 13.21 -2.83 -35.71
N ILE A 805 14.11 -3.62 -35.09
CA ILE A 805 15.23 -3.11 -34.30
C ILE A 805 16.42 -2.79 -35.21
N ASP A 806 17.00 -1.60 -35.01
CA ASP A 806 18.33 -1.27 -35.51
C ASP A 806 19.40 -1.90 -34.61
N GLU A 807 20.00 -2.99 -35.10
CA GLU A 807 21.05 -3.76 -34.41
C GLU A 807 22.26 -2.92 -33.96
N LYS A 808 22.52 -1.78 -34.63
CA LYS A 808 23.65 -0.91 -34.31
C LYS A 808 23.31 0.12 -33.24
N ASN A 809 22.03 0.30 -32.90
CA ASN A 809 21.54 1.36 -32.03
C ASN A 809 20.61 0.81 -30.94
N ILE A 810 21.15 -0.05 -30.08
CA ILE A 810 20.45 -0.65 -28.95
C ILE A 810 21.02 -0.12 -27.63
N GLY A 811 20.16 0.44 -26.78
CA GLY A 811 20.47 0.77 -25.39
C GLY A 811 19.80 -0.18 -24.40
N ILE A 812 20.33 -0.28 -23.19
CA ILE A 812 19.76 -1.07 -22.09
C ILE A 812 19.50 -0.22 -20.86
N GLN A 813 18.41 -0.51 -20.15
CA GLN A 813 18.03 0.20 -18.93
C GLN A 813 17.36 -0.75 -17.94
N GLY A 814 17.65 -0.54 -16.66
CA GLY A 814 16.98 -1.21 -15.54
C GLY A 814 17.26 -0.48 -14.24
N HIS A 815 16.41 -0.71 -13.23
CA HIS A 815 16.53 -0.11 -11.90
C HIS A 815 16.55 -1.20 -10.83
N SER A 816 17.26 -1.02 -9.72
CA SER A 816 17.40 -2.02 -8.65
C SER A 816 18.04 -3.32 -9.17
N TRP A 817 17.38 -4.47 -9.04
CA TRP A 817 17.80 -5.73 -9.66
C TRP A 817 17.98 -5.62 -11.18
N GLY A 818 17.13 -4.86 -11.87
CA GLY A 818 17.31 -4.52 -13.29
C GLY A 818 18.55 -3.66 -13.53
N GLY A 819 18.94 -2.82 -12.57
CA GLY A 819 20.18 -2.05 -12.57
C GLY A 819 21.40 -2.96 -12.44
N TYR A 820 21.33 -3.96 -11.56
CA TYR A 820 22.33 -5.04 -11.50
C TYR A 820 22.48 -5.75 -12.84
N GLN A 821 21.37 -6.22 -13.42
CA GLN A 821 21.37 -6.90 -14.72
C GLN A 821 21.97 -6.01 -15.82
N THR A 822 21.65 -4.71 -15.81
CA THR A 822 22.19 -3.72 -16.77
C THR A 822 23.70 -3.57 -16.62
N ALA A 823 24.21 -3.42 -15.39
CA ALA A 823 25.64 -3.36 -15.12
C ALA A 823 26.35 -4.67 -15.49
N PHE A 824 25.73 -5.82 -15.19
CA PHE A 824 26.28 -7.13 -15.50
C PHE A 824 26.35 -7.36 -17.02
N LEU A 825 25.27 -7.14 -17.77
CA LEU A 825 25.24 -7.30 -19.23
C LEU A 825 26.30 -6.44 -19.93
N ALA A 826 26.52 -5.21 -19.47
CA ALA A 826 27.57 -4.32 -19.99
C ALA A 826 29.00 -4.88 -19.81
N THR A 827 29.19 -5.84 -18.90
CA THR A 827 30.47 -6.52 -18.70
C THR A 827 30.63 -7.80 -19.52
N GLN A 828 29.53 -8.37 -20.02
CA GLN A 828 29.51 -9.67 -20.70
C GLN A 828 29.43 -9.55 -22.22
N THR A 829 28.99 -8.41 -22.76
CA THR A 829 28.81 -8.22 -24.20
C THR A 829 29.05 -6.77 -24.64
N ASN A 830 29.39 -6.59 -25.92
CA ASN A 830 29.45 -5.29 -26.60
C ASN A 830 28.24 -5.04 -27.52
N MET A 831 27.17 -5.84 -27.41
CA MET A 831 25.95 -5.70 -28.22
C MET A 831 25.26 -4.35 -28.03
N PHE A 832 25.40 -3.74 -26.84
CA PHE A 832 24.69 -2.52 -26.48
C PHE A 832 25.57 -1.29 -26.62
N LYS A 833 25.02 -0.25 -27.25
CA LYS A 833 25.68 1.03 -27.53
C LYS A 833 25.63 2.02 -26.37
N ALA A 834 24.68 1.86 -25.44
CA ALA A 834 24.55 2.68 -24.24
C ALA A 834 23.82 1.91 -23.12
N ALA A 835 24.17 2.16 -21.86
CA ALA A 835 23.54 1.52 -20.70
C ALA A 835 23.18 2.53 -19.60
N ALA A 836 21.99 2.41 -19.01
CA ALA A 836 21.54 3.28 -17.92
C ALA A 836 21.11 2.48 -16.68
N PRO A 837 22.06 1.90 -15.92
CA PRO A 837 21.77 1.21 -14.65
C PRO A 837 21.34 2.21 -13.57
N GLY A 838 20.21 1.96 -12.92
CA GLY A 838 19.73 2.73 -11.75
C GLY A 838 19.77 1.91 -10.47
N ALA A 839 20.30 2.49 -9.39
CA ALA A 839 20.45 1.87 -8.07
C ALA A 839 20.98 0.43 -8.16
N ALA A 840 22.07 0.24 -8.90
CA ALA A 840 22.57 -1.07 -9.28
C ALA A 840 23.38 -1.72 -8.16
N LEU A 841 23.16 -3.02 -7.94
CA LEU A 841 24.04 -3.88 -7.16
C LEU A 841 25.23 -4.27 -8.06
N THR A 842 26.45 -3.95 -7.63
CA THR A 842 27.65 -4.07 -8.48
C THR A 842 28.70 -5.01 -7.88
N ASN A 843 28.62 -5.27 -6.57
CA ASN A 843 29.46 -6.20 -5.85
C ASN A 843 28.61 -7.00 -4.85
N MET A 844 28.28 -8.23 -5.25
CA MET A 844 27.45 -9.13 -4.46
C MET A 844 28.10 -9.51 -3.13
N VAL A 845 29.43 -9.49 -3.05
CA VAL A 845 30.17 -9.77 -1.81
C VAL A 845 29.99 -8.62 -0.82
N SER A 846 30.35 -7.40 -1.20
CA SER A 846 30.30 -6.27 -0.25
C SER A 846 28.88 -5.87 0.11
N MET A 847 27.90 -6.17 -0.74
CA MET A 847 26.50 -5.85 -0.48
C MET A 847 25.81 -6.83 0.49
N TYR A 848 26.24 -8.10 0.51
CA TYR A 848 25.60 -9.18 1.27
C TYR A 848 25.48 -8.87 2.77
N ASP A 849 26.53 -8.35 3.39
CA ASP A 849 26.57 -8.06 4.83
C ASP A 849 26.06 -6.65 5.22
N LEU A 850 25.57 -5.86 4.25
CA LEU A 850 25.06 -4.52 4.52
C LEU A 850 23.61 -4.53 5.01
N ILE A 851 23.21 -3.40 5.60
CA ILE A 851 21.86 -3.19 6.10
C ILE A 851 20.93 -2.75 4.96
N TYR A 852 19.81 -3.44 4.84
CA TYR A 852 18.64 -2.99 4.08
C TYR A 852 17.85 -1.99 4.93
N TRP A 853 18.25 -0.71 4.93
CA TRP A 853 17.71 0.33 5.82
C TRP A 853 16.20 0.56 5.72
N ASN A 854 15.56 0.22 4.59
CA ASN A 854 14.10 0.33 4.46
C ASN A 854 13.33 -0.60 5.40
N SER A 855 13.90 -1.76 5.76
CA SER A 855 13.36 -2.67 6.80
C SER A 855 14.20 -2.67 8.07
N GLY A 856 15.45 -2.21 7.99
CA GLY A 856 16.48 -2.29 9.00
C GLY A 856 17.10 -3.69 9.18
N GLY A 857 16.71 -4.68 8.38
CA GLY A 857 17.34 -6.01 8.37
C GLY A 857 18.67 -6.04 7.61
N GLY A 858 19.39 -7.16 7.66
CA GLY A 858 20.54 -7.41 6.76
C GLY A 858 20.09 -7.82 5.35
N ASN A 859 21.00 -7.77 4.38
CA ASN A 859 20.71 -8.18 3.00
C ASN A 859 20.77 -9.70 2.78
N MET A 860 21.28 -10.49 3.73
CA MET A 860 21.53 -11.93 3.52
C MET A 860 20.31 -12.69 2.95
N ALA A 861 19.12 -12.49 3.53
CA ALA A 861 17.88 -13.10 3.05
C ALA A 861 17.50 -12.77 1.58
N ILE A 862 17.78 -11.55 1.09
CA ILE A 862 17.49 -11.21 -0.31
C ILE A 862 18.46 -11.92 -1.27
N PHE A 863 19.68 -12.18 -0.82
CA PHE A 863 20.70 -12.87 -1.60
C PHE A 863 20.46 -14.39 -1.64
N GLU A 864 20.08 -15.01 -0.54
CA GLU A 864 19.96 -16.46 -0.47
C GLU A 864 18.60 -16.98 -0.95
N ALA A 865 17.49 -16.55 -0.31
CA ALA A 865 16.15 -17.09 -0.60
C ALA A 865 15.32 -16.26 -1.59
N SER A 866 15.75 -15.04 -1.94
CA SER A 866 15.01 -14.16 -2.87
C SER A 866 15.83 -13.89 -4.14
N GLN A 867 15.90 -12.63 -4.61
CA GLN A 867 16.38 -12.29 -5.95
C GLN A 867 17.80 -12.82 -6.27
N GLY A 868 18.70 -12.86 -5.28
CA GLY A 868 20.05 -13.38 -5.45
C GLY A 868 20.10 -14.87 -5.79
N ARG A 869 19.17 -15.65 -5.25
CA ARG A 869 19.05 -17.10 -5.47
C ARG A 869 20.37 -17.85 -5.22
N PHE A 870 21.17 -17.39 -4.26
CA PHE A 870 22.42 -18.04 -3.89
C PHE A 870 22.19 -19.15 -2.87
N LYS A 871 22.98 -20.21 -2.96
CA LYS A 871 23.08 -21.22 -1.91
C LYS A 871 24.18 -20.82 -0.94
N GLY A 872 23.79 -20.44 0.27
CA GLY A 872 24.69 -20.08 1.35
C GLY A 872 25.35 -18.72 1.19
N ALA A 873 26.13 -18.36 2.19
CA ALA A 873 26.81 -17.07 2.30
C ALA A 873 28.04 -16.97 1.37
N PRO A 874 28.61 -15.77 1.15
CA PRO A 874 29.79 -15.60 0.29
C PRO A 874 30.97 -16.50 0.67
N TRP A 875 31.23 -16.74 1.96
CA TRP A 875 32.34 -17.59 2.41
C TRP A 875 32.13 -19.09 2.22
N GLU A 876 30.91 -19.51 1.92
CA GLU A 876 30.55 -20.89 1.59
C GLU A 876 30.54 -21.10 0.06
N ASN A 877 30.36 -20.02 -0.70
CA ASN A 877 30.10 -20.06 -2.14
C ASN A 877 30.77 -18.88 -2.90
N TRP A 878 32.05 -18.63 -2.63
CA TRP A 878 32.80 -17.48 -3.18
C TRP A 878 32.69 -17.38 -4.70
N ASP A 879 32.85 -18.49 -5.40
CA ASP A 879 32.85 -18.52 -6.86
C ASP A 879 31.55 -17.96 -7.45
N SER A 880 30.41 -18.21 -6.81
CA SER A 880 29.10 -17.71 -7.26
C SER A 880 28.95 -16.22 -7.04
N TYR A 881 29.32 -15.72 -5.86
CA TYR A 881 29.24 -14.29 -5.59
C TYR A 881 30.21 -13.48 -6.45
N LEU A 882 31.44 -13.97 -6.65
CA LEU A 882 32.45 -13.31 -7.48
C LEU A 882 32.04 -13.28 -8.95
N ARG A 883 31.59 -14.41 -9.52
CA ARG A 883 31.22 -14.47 -10.94
C ARG A 883 29.95 -13.70 -11.29
N ASN A 884 29.08 -13.44 -10.31
CA ASN A 884 27.86 -12.66 -10.49
C ASN A 884 28.04 -11.17 -10.16
N SER A 885 29.23 -10.72 -9.77
CA SER A 885 29.51 -9.32 -9.38
C SER A 885 30.08 -8.50 -10.56
N PRO A 886 29.35 -7.50 -11.10
CA PRO A 886 29.81 -6.66 -12.22
C PRO A 886 31.19 -6.01 -12.01
N ILE A 887 31.51 -5.63 -10.76
CA ILE A 887 32.76 -4.93 -10.43
C ILE A 887 34.02 -5.71 -10.83
N TYR A 888 34.01 -7.04 -10.82
CA TYR A 888 35.18 -7.85 -11.20
C TYR A 888 35.40 -7.92 -12.72
N TYR A 889 34.44 -7.45 -13.50
CA TYR A 889 34.48 -7.49 -14.97
C TYR A 889 34.55 -6.12 -15.62
N VAL A 890 34.80 -5.04 -14.86
CA VAL A 890 34.88 -3.65 -15.36
C VAL A 890 35.87 -3.43 -16.52
N LYS A 891 36.91 -4.25 -16.64
CA LYS A 891 37.86 -4.19 -17.77
C LYS A 891 37.19 -4.50 -19.11
N LYS A 892 36.14 -5.33 -19.10
CA LYS A 892 35.39 -5.76 -20.28
C LYS A 892 34.37 -4.71 -20.74
N VAL A 893 34.03 -3.74 -19.89
CA VAL A 893 33.04 -2.70 -20.22
C VAL A 893 33.59 -1.79 -21.32
N ASN A 894 32.89 -1.70 -22.44
CA ASN A 894 33.15 -0.72 -23.50
C ASN A 894 31.94 0.18 -23.78
N THR A 895 30.77 -0.20 -23.27
CA THR A 895 29.52 0.55 -23.41
C THR A 895 29.52 1.78 -22.50
N PRO A 896 29.20 2.98 -23.02
CA PRO A 896 28.91 4.17 -22.22
C PRO A 896 27.82 3.95 -21.17
N ILE A 897 28.04 4.46 -19.94
CA ILE A 897 27.16 4.24 -18.79
C ILE A 897 26.63 5.55 -18.20
N LEU A 898 25.31 5.67 -18.07
CA LEU A 898 24.62 6.66 -17.22
C LEU A 898 24.15 5.96 -15.94
N LEU A 899 24.89 6.11 -14.86
CA LEU A 899 24.58 5.48 -13.57
C LEU A 899 23.73 6.43 -12.72
N LEU A 900 22.57 5.97 -12.22
CA LEU A 900 21.83 6.66 -11.16
C LEU A 900 22.10 5.96 -9.83
N HIS A 901 22.52 6.69 -8.80
CA HIS A 901 22.58 6.17 -7.43
C HIS A 901 22.38 7.31 -6.42
N ASN A 902 21.37 7.19 -5.56
CA ASN A 902 21.03 8.24 -4.59
C ASN A 902 21.77 8.06 -3.26
N ASP A 903 22.03 9.16 -2.54
CA ASP A 903 22.88 9.19 -1.34
C ASP A 903 22.21 8.65 -0.07
N LYS A 904 20.87 8.49 -0.08
CA LYS A 904 20.07 7.90 1.00
C LYS A 904 19.30 6.66 0.55
N ASP A 905 19.82 5.95 -0.45
CA ASP A 905 19.28 4.66 -0.88
C ASP A 905 19.36 3.64 0.27
N GLY A 906 18.19 3.29 0.80
CA GLY A 906 18.02 2.34 1.89
C GLY A 906 17.77 0.91 1.44
N ALA A 907 17.86 0.62 0.14
CA ALA A 907 17.77 -0.73 -0.40
C ALA A 907 19.09 -1.19 -1.02
N VAL A 908 19.75 -0.34 -1.81
CA VAL A 908 21.08 -0.62 -2.39
C VAL A 908 22.07 0.44 -1.94
N ASP A 909 23.07 0.01 -1.17
CA ASP A 909 24.03 0.95 -0.56
C ASP A 909 24.71 1.86 -1.60
N PHE A 910 24.77 3.15 -1.31
CA PHE A 910 25.33 4.17 -2.21
C PHE A 910 26.75 3.87 -2.67
N THR A 911 27.55 3.18 -1.83
CA THR A 911 28.93 2.82 -2.16
C THR A 911 29.03 1.85 -3.34
N GLN A 912 27.98 1.06 -3.63
CA GLN A 912 27.90 0.19 -4.82
C GLN A 912 28.00 1.01 -6.13
N GLY A 913 27.34 2.17 -6.18
CA GLY A 913 27.45 3.08 -7.32
C GLY A 913 28.84 3.73 -7.39
N ILE A 914 29.36 4.16 -6.23
CA ILE A 914 30.66 4.84 -6.12
C ILE A 914 31.82 3.93 -6.54
N GLU A 915 31.84 2.67 -6.11
CA GLU A 915 32.92 1.74 -6.45
C GLU A 915 32.94 1.45 -7.95
N PHE A 916 31.77 1.24 -8.57
CA PHE A 916 31.65 0.96 -10.00
C PHE A 916 32.02 2.18 -10.84
N TYR A 917 31.54 3.37 -10.46
CA TYR A 917 31.94 4.65 -11.06
C TYR A 917 33.46 4.84 -11.00
N SER A 918 34.05 4.66 -9.82
CA SER A 918 35.48 4.90 -9.58
C SER A 918 36.35 3.92 -10.36
N ALA A 919 35.97 2.65 -10.43
CA ALA A 919 36.68 1.63 -11.19
C ALA A 919 36.67 1.93 -12.69
N LEU A 920 35.51 2.27 -13.26
CA LEU A 920 35.40 2.63 -14.68
C LEU A 920 36.13 3.92 -15.01
N ARG A 921 36.03 4.94 -14.14
CA ARG A 921 36.79 6.19 -14.26
C ARG A 921 38.30 5.92 -14.25
N ARG A 922 38.80 5.06 -13.36
CA ARG A 922 40.22 4.68 -13.29
C ARG A 922 40.70 4.04 -14.60
N LEU A 923 39.83 3.28 -15.25
CA LEU A 923 40.05 2.65 -16.55
C LEU A 923 39.77 3.57 -17.75
N LYS A 924 39.43 4.85 -17.50
CA LYS A 924 39.08 5.85 -18.53
C LYS A 924 37.93 5.39 -19.42
N LYS A 925 36.96 4.66 -18.86
CA LYS A 925 35.74 4.26 -19.56
C LYS A 925 34.68 5.37 -19.47
N PRO A 926 33.83 5.55 -20.49
CA PRO A 926 32.82 6.61 -20.52
C PRO A 926 31.69 6.32 -19.51
N ILE A 927 31.66 7.07 -18.42
CA ILE A 927 30.63 6.96 -17.38
C ILE A 927 30.31 8.33 -16.76
N VAL A 928 29.01 8.58 -16.52
CA VAL A 928 28.52 9.67 -15.66
C VAL A 928 27.63 9.06 -14.59
N MET A 929 27.82 9.50 -13.34
CA MET A 929 26.93 9.14 -12.24
C MET A 929 26.09 10.35 -11.83
N ILE A 930 24.77 10.15 -11.70
CA ILE A 930 23.81 11.11 -11.18
C ILE A 930 23.37 10.67 -9.79
N THR A 931 23.38 11.61 -8.84
CA THR A 931 22.99 11.39 -7.44
C THR A 931 22.06 12.51 -6.99
N TYR A 932 20.86 12.17 -6.56
CA TYR A 932 19.92 13.15 -5.99
C TYR A 932 19.97 13.12 -4.46
N LYS A 933 20.25 14.29 -3.87
CA LYS A 933 20.45 14.44 -2.43
C LYS A 933 19.16 14.20 -1.64
N GLY A 934 19.25 13.32 -0.64
CA GLY A 934 18.17 12.95 0.26
C GLY A 934 17.12 12.01 -0.36
N GLU A 935 17.34 11.54 -1.60
CA GLU A 935 16.47 10.57 -2.25
C GLU A 935 16.83 9.14 -1.81
N ASN A 936 15.81 8.29 -1.73
CA ASN A 936 15.96 6.88 -1.37
C ASN A 936 16.18 6.04 -2.66
N HIS A 937 15.85 4.75 -2.62
CA HIS A 937 16.03 3.79 -3.70
C HIS A 937 15.37 4.20 -5.03
N GLY A 938 14.21 4.84 -4.96
CA GLY A 938 13.59 5.55 -6.07
C GLY A 938 13.52 7.04 -5.77
N ILE A 939 13.47 7.85 -6.82
CA ILE A 939 13.34 9.30 -6.68
C ILE A 939 11.88 9.64 -6.35
N ALA A 940 11.64 10.28 -5.21
CA ALA A 940 10.32 10.67 -4.73
C ALA A 940 9.94 12.10 -5.11
N LYS A 941 10.86 13.07 -4.98
CA LYS A 941 10.57 14.48 -5.27
C LYS A 941 10.33 14.69 -6.76
N LEU A 942 9.27 15.44 -7.11
CA LEU A 942 8.84 15.59 -8.50
C LEU A 942 9.89 16.30 -9.35
N GLU A 943 10.55 17.32 -8.83
CA GLU A 943 11.63 18.05 -9.49
C GLU A 943 12.82 17.15 -9.86
N ASN A 944 13.21 16.23 -8.98
CA ASN A 944 14.28 15.28 -9.24
C ASN A 944 13.86 14.22 -10.26
N ARG A 945 12.61 13.72 -10.16
CA ARG A 945 12.03 12.76 -11.12
C ARG A 945 12.03 13.32 -12.54
N LYS A 946 11.67 14.61 -12.68
CA LYS A 946 11.69 15.36 -13.94
C LYS A 946 13.08 15.48 -14.55
N ASP A 947 14.07 15.95 -13.77
CA ASP A 947 15.43 16.13 -14.26
C ASP A 947 16.05 14.80 -14.72
N TYR A 948 15.87 13.71 -13.95
CA TYR A 948 16.45 12.41 -14.31
C TYR A 948 15.83 11.84 -15.60
N ALA A 949 14.50 11.91 -15.72
CA ALA A 949 13.79 11.43 -16.90
C ALA A 949 14.27 12.12 -18.19
N VAL A 950 14.52 13.43 -18.13
CA VAL A 950 15.11 14.20 -19.25
C VAL A 950 16.54 13.75 -19.54
N ARG A 951 17.41 13.69 -18.53
CA ARG A 951 18.82 13.30 -18.72
C ARG A 951 18.97 11.92 -19.34
N MET A 952 18.16 10.97 -18.90
CA MET A 952 18.19 9.61 -19.43
C MET A 952 17.78 9.58 -20.92
N MET A 953 16.75 10.35 -21.31
CA MET A 953 16.37 10.45 -22.71
C MET A 953 17.41 11.20 -23.55
N GLU A 954 18.00 12.29 -23.03
CA GLU A 954 19.12 13.02 -23.68
C GLU A 954 20.31 12.10 -23.93
N PHE A 955 20.64 11.24 -22.96
CA PHE A 955 21.71 10.25 -23.06
C PHE A 955 21.45 9.22 -24.18
N PHE A 956 20.27 8.61 -24.20
CA PHE A 956 19.93 7.68 -25.28
C PHE A 956 19.82 8.37 -26.64
N ASP A 957 19.28 9.59 -26.70
CA ASP A 957 19.18 10.37 -27.94
C ASP A 957 20.56 10.65 -28.55
N HIS A 958 21.56 10.94 -27.72
CA HIS A 958 22.93 11.10 -28.18
C HIS A 958 23.47 9.80 -28.79
N PHE A 959 23.46 8.71 -28.03
CA PHE A 959 24.13 7.47 -28.45
C PHE A 959 23.37 6.70 -29.54
N LEU A 960 22.04 6.67 -29.49
CA LEU A 960 21.23 5.82 -30.35
C LEU A 960 20.68 6.56 -31.57
N LYS A 961 20.52 7.90 -31.49
CA LYS A 961 19.98 8.74 -32.58
C LYS A 961 20.98 9.75 -33.13
N GLY A 962 22.19 9.83 -32.57
CA GLY A 962 23.23 10.75 -33.04
C GLY A 962 22.91 12.22 -32.77
N LYS A 963 22.02 12.53 -31.82
CA LYS A 963 21.82 13.92 -31.39
C LYS A 963 23.11 14.46 -30.74
N PRO A 964 23.32 15.79 -30.70
CA PRO A 964 24.45 16.37 -29.98
C PRO A 964 24.52 15.86 -28.54
N ALA A 965 25.74 15.58 -28.05
CA ALA A 965 25.95 15.20 -26.66
C ALA A 965 25.52 16.36 -25.75
N PRO A 966 24.75 16.12 -24.69
CA PRO A 966 24.43 17.18 -23.74
C PRO A 966 25.69 17.58 -22.96
N ASP A 967 25.82 18.86 -22.61
CA ASP A 967 27.03 19.41 -21.97
C ASP A 967 27.39 18.67 -20.68
N TRP A 968 26.37 18.32 -19.89
CA TRP A 968 26.55 17.57 -18.63
C TRP A 968 27.17 16.18 -18.84
N TRP A 969 27.01 15.58 -20.02
CA TRP A 969 27.63 14.29 -20.38
C TRP A 969 29.04 14.49 -20.95
N LYS A 970 29.18 15.44 -21.87
CA LYS A 970 30.42 15.66 -22.63
C LYS A 970 31.53 16.29 -21.78
N GLU A 971 31.17 17.29 -20.98
CA GLU A 971 32.12 18.16 -20.28
C GLU A 971 32.03 18.00 -18.76
N GLY A 972 30.92 17.43 -18.26
CA GLY A 972 30.60 17.40 -16.84
C GLY A 972 30.10 18.75 -16.35
N VAL A 973 29.80 18.85 -15.04
CA VAL A 973 29.36 20.09 -14.41
C VAL A 973 30.13 20.26 -13.11
N GLU A 974 30.90 21.34 -12.99
CA GLU A 974 31.64 21.65 -11.77
C GLU A 974 30.70 21.97 -10.60
N LYS A 975 31.10 21.63 -9.38
CA LYS A 975 30.27 21.82 -8.19
C LYS A 975 29.91 23.31 -7.97
N THR A 976 30.83 24.21 -8.29
CA THR A 976 30.66 25.67 -8.21
C THR A 976 29.62 26.22 -9.19
N SER A 977 29.44 25.58 -10.35
CA SER A 977 28.46 25.97 -11.37
C SER A 977 27.17 25.14 -11.35
N LEU A 978 27.09 24.12 -10.48
CA LEU A 978 25.98 23.18 -10.46
C LEU A 978 24.63 23.84 -10.14
N GLU A 979 24.61 24.83 -9.25
CA GLU A 979 23.37 25.53 -8.90
C GLU A 979 22.79 26.26 -10.12
N GLU A 980 23.61 27.09 -10.79
CA GLU A 980 23.24 27.77 -12.02
C GLU A 980 22.83 26.77 -13.13
N HIS A 981 23.53 25.64 -13.24
CA HIS A 981 23.17 24.57 -14.18
C HIS A 981 21.79 23.97 -13.89
N LEU A 982 21.47 23.74 -12.61
CA LEU A 982 20.17 23.23 -12.19
C LEU A 982 19.06 24.27 -12.41
N GLU A 983 19.32 25.55 -12.17
CA GLU A 983 18.39 26.65 -12.45
C GLU A 983 18.04 26.71 -13.94
N LYS A 984 19.05 26.62 -14.82
CA LYS A 984 18.85 26.57 -16.29
C LYS A 984 18.02 25.37 -16.76
N ARG A 985 18.02 24.28 -15.98
CA ARG A 985 17.29 23.04 -16.27
C ARG A 985 15.96 22.91 -15.53
N ALA A 986 15.63 23.85 -14.66
CA ALA A 986 14.39 23.81 -13.90
C ALA A 986 13.18 23.79 -14.85
N PHE A 987 12.21 22.94 -14.52
CA PHE A 987 11.04 22.62 -15.34
C PHE A 987 9.94 23.67 -15.31
#